data_AF-A0A957IHB6-F1
#
_entry.id   AF-A0A957IHB6-F1
#
_cell.length_a   1.000
_cell.length_b   1.000
_cell.length_c   1.000
_cell.angle_alpha   90.00
_cell.angle_beta   90.00
_cell.angle_gamma   90.00
#
_symmetry.space_group_name_H-M   'P 1'
#
loop_
_entity.id
_entity.type
_entity.pdbx_description
1 polymer ?
#
loop_
_entity_poly.entity_id
_entity_poly.type
_entity_poly.pdbx_seq_one_letter_code
_entity_poly.pdbx_strand_id
1 'polypeptide(L)'
;MALERTAVPTPPPTIEPTVTETAVPVTVTIMEETVVATPTTIPTETPIPSSPLADVIDLQELAGVPLDTSRAYSLKIPDYDLLRDWLKSARETPLQHGLAYFYIFDLLAFDFAHSFPHGVGQLEPIFEEAQGGNYLNERITWPVLQTAVVAYLNQNQILLEDGKPLRILAVSVNPTAVDLNNDGVVEWLITVESRALNVLGAIPLSVDQSGVYTILPNMILPINTSLTDVIDGIAQMVFDLDVTGDGLIDVLRVERGYLGGPFGYIMVYSWNGDGLYWLDTIDMSVPSFRPSALYEIGDFTNDGVTDIKVTTSHEVNFNCTWDEVDIYSWNGRTPQHLLMEGSQMPDTPECTMFHAITPSRPYSEAVLAEKIRIELLESALAQLTLDTAPSADYLALGYLHLAMAYLEQNEVSKAQQAFNHLYNLPDEASFAQLVKELYAENDGNLVSVCQQLYTVPDQVEATGISDYIYAGSVTGFFGAGSAMLNPDAICPYPQLITGRLMALSLPANQHPATSLGELGYTFSQYDSFNLDSDASLEWLGIVQKEEAYLVLFDEKDGVLKPTILSNICVDCQDALIYELRQDEQGAYLIGRISSYQMTCTLSNELAVRNSPFLVRATENGFDFHMRGIYCSGDADERPLTEITSADFAPDPPRPPTWHSLLYEATGKSDWEWMRDVQTAVLTQTDPTVPEKITELLNYLPADDPDAQPYIEHLTYLLGYFYELSGDEETAVATYLDLIQNYPTSPWSWLAWARLDPVTP
;
A
#
# COMPACT_ATOMS: atom_id res chain seq x y z
N MET A 1 -37.07 56.62 35.69
CA MET A 1 -36.93 57.93 35.03
C MET A 1 -36.54 57.63 33.59
N ALA A 2 -37.35 57.87 32.55
CA ALA A 2 -38.06 59.09 32.15
C ALA A 2 -37.07 60.17 31.60
N LEU A 3 -37.26 60.77 30.42
CA LEU A 3 -38.33 60.60 29.41
C LEU A 3 -37.84 61.04 27.99
N GLU A 4 -38.21 60.29 26.93
CA GLU A 4 -38.86 60.75 25.68
C GLU A 4 -38.45 62.07 24.96
N ARG A 5 -38.24 62.02 23.61
CA ARG A 5 -38.80 62.87 22.50
C ARG A 5 -37.92 62.82 21.21
N THR A 6 -38.34 62.23 20.07
CA THR A 6 -39.24 62.72 18.97
C THR A 6 -38.69 63.94 18.19
N ALA A 7 -38.85 64.17 16.87
CA ALA A 7 -39.57 63.55 15.72
C ALA A 7 -39.02 64.19 14.39
N VAL A 8 -39.33 63.88 13.11
CA VAL A 8 -40.20 62.95 12.34
C VAL A 8 -39.66 62.84 10.88
N PRO A 9 -40.00 61.82 10.04
CA PRO A 9 -39.43 61.64 8.68
C PRO A 9 -40.20 62.34 7.54
N THR A 10 -39.71 62.24 6.29
CA THR A 10 -40.36 62.74 5.05
C THR A 10 -40.04 61.84 3.84
N PRO A 11 -41.02 61.44 2.99
CA PRO A 11 -40.80 60.53 1.85
C PRO A 11 -40.77 61.20 0.46
N PRO A 12 -40.14 60.57 -0.56
CA PRO A 12 -40.39 60.84 -1.99
C PRO A 12 -41.60 60.04 -2.54
N PRO A 13 -42.15 60.38 -3.72
CA PRO A 13 -43.50 59.93 -4.13
C PRO A 13 -43.56 58.75 -5.13
N THR A 14 -44.67 58.02 -5.09
CA THR A 14 -45.09 57.01 -6.09
C THR A 14 -45.72 57.66 -7.33
N ILE A 15 -45.42 57.14 -8.53
CA ILE A 15 -46.24 57.34 -9.74
C ILE A 15 -46.30 56.02 -10.55
N GLU A 16 -47.49 55.41 -10.61
CA GLU A 16 -47.91 54.61 -11.76
C GLU A 16 -48.77 55.50 -12.70
N PRO A 17 -49.00 55.07 -13.95
CA PRO A 17 -50.37 54.65 -14.25
C PRO A 17 -50.50 53.36 -15.09
N THR A 18 -51.57 52.61 -14.82
CA THR A 18 -51.98 51.35 -15.47
C THR A 18 -52.85 51.59 -16.73
N VAL A 19 -53.38 50.50 -17.32
CA VAL A 19 -54.55 50.36 -18.25
C VAL A 19 -54.24 50.31 -19.77
N THR A 20 -54.85 49.48 -20.65
CA THR A 20 -55.48 48.11 -20.63
C THR A 20 -55.74 47.68 -22.10
N GLU A 21 -55.84 46.37 -22.35
CA GLU A 21 -56.24 45.65 -23.59
C GLU A 21 -57.31 46.28 -24.53
N THR A 22 -57.28 45.95 -25.84
CA THR A 22 -58.21 44.99 -26.52
C THR A 22 -57.96 44.95 -28.05
N ALA A 23 -58.23 43.80 -28.71
CA ALA A 23 -58.15 43.57 -30.18
C ALA A 23 -59.38 44.19 -30.95
N VAL A 24 -59.64 44.07 -32.27
CA VAL A 24 -59.56 42.96 -33.27
C VAL A 24 -59.50 43.54 -34.74
N PRO A 25 -59.77 42.77 -35.83
CA PRO A 25 -58.81 42.25 -36.82
C PRO A 25 -58.66 43.03 -38.15
N VAL A 26 -57.69 42.63 -38.99
CA VAL A 26 -57.72 42.79 -40.47
C VAL A 26 -57.27 41.48 -41.15
N THR A 27 -57.85 41.18 -42.31
CA THR A 27 -57.70 39.90 -43.05
C THR A 27 -56.45 39.84 -43.93
N VAL A 28 -55.90 38.64 -44.11
CA VAL A 28 -54.77 38.33 -45.03
C VAL A 28 -55.14 38.62 -46.50
N THR A 29 -54.16 39.09 -47.28
CA THR A 29 -54.14 38.93 -48.75
C THR A 29 -52.70 38.59 -49.17
N ILE A 30 -52.55 37.58 -50.02
CA ILE A 30 -51.24 37.04 -50.42
C ILE A 30 -50.79 37.70 -51.72
N MET A 31 -49.53 38.14 -51.76
CA MET A 31 -48.74 38.26 -52.98
C MET A 31 -47.34 37.73 -52.70
N GLU A 32 -46.85 36.84 -53.56
CA GLU A 32 -45.45 36.40 -53.56
C GLU A 32 -44.58 37.48 -54.21
N GLU A 33 -43.44 37.82 -53.60
CA GLU A 33 -42.37 38.55 -54.28
C GLU A 33 -41.05 37.82 -54.04
N THR A 34 -40.47 37.28 -55.12
CA THR A 34 -39.39 36.29 -55.05
C THR A 34 -38.04 36.99 -54.85
N VAL A 35 -37.56 37.07 -53.60
CA VAL A 35 -36.23 37.59 -53.31
C VAL A 35 -35.16 36.55 -53.67
N VAL A 36 -34.26 36.91 -54.58
CA VAL A 36 -33.13 36.06 -54.99
C VAL A 36 -32.10 36.02 -53.86
N ALA A 37 -31.78 34.83 -53.38
CA ALA A 37 -30.74 34.63 -52.38
C ALA A 37 -29.34 34.82 -52.98
N THR A 38 -28.62 35.86 -52.56
CA THR A 38 -27.14 35.85 -52.63
C THR A 38 -26.60 34.77 -51.70
N PRO A 39 -25.70 33.88 -52.15
CA PRO A 39 -25.09 32.90 -51.28
C PRO A 39 -24.11 33.58 -50.33
N THR A 40 -24.51 33.75 -49.07
CA THR A 40 -23.56 34.01 -47.99
C THR A 40 -22.63 32.81 -47.91
N THR A 41 -21.36 32.98 -48.24
CA THR A 41 -20.34 31.95 -48.03
C THR A 41 -20.17 31.74 -46.53
N ILE A 42 -20.78 30.68 -46.01
CA ILE A 42 -20.44 30.13 -44.70
C ILE A 42 -18.92 29.91 -44.73
N PRO A 43 -18.14 30.41 -43.75
CA PRO A 43 -16.74 30.04 -43.65
C PRO A 43 -16.71 28.53 -43.43
N THR A 44 -16.12 27.80 -44.38
CA THR A 44 -15.91 26.36 -44.19
C THR A 44 -15.02 26.21 -42.96
N GLU A 45 -15.55 25.58 -41.92
CA GLU A 45 -14.74 25.12 -40.79
C GLU A 45 -13.61 24.28 -41.38
N THR A 46 -12.38 24.80 -41.29
CA THR A 46 -11.21 23.96 -41.55
C THR A 46 -11.26 22.89 -40.46
N PRO A 47 -11.24 21.59 -40.78
CA PRO A 47 -11.23 20.56 -39.75
C PRO A 47 -10.09 20.86 -38.80
N ILE A 48 -10.39 21.00 -37.51
CA ILE A 48 -9.37 21.06 -36.47
C ILE A 48 -8.54 19.79 -36.66
N PRO A 49 -7.20 19.88 -36.79
CA PRO A 49 -6.37 18.70 -36.96
C PRO A 49 -6.60 17.80 -35.76
N SER A 50 -6.99 16.55 -36.00
CA SER A 50 -7.13 15.54 -34.95
C SER A 50 -5.83 15.43 -34.18
N SER A 51 -5.93 15.29 -32.84
CA SER A 51 -4.79 15.04 -31.96
C SER A 51 -3.84 13.99 -32.57
N PRO A 52 -2.52 14.19 -32.54
CA PRO A 52 -1.56 13.19 -33.02
C PRO A 52 -1.61 11.88 -32.20
N LEU A 53 -2.27 11.90 -31.04
CA LEU A 53 -2.44 10.76 -30.14
C LEU A 53 -3.84 10.12 -30.23
N ALA A 54 -4.75 10.62 -31.07
CA ALA A 54 -6.16 10.19 -31.10
C ALA A 54 -6.37 8.67 -31.30
N ASP A 55 -5.51 8.06 -32.11
CA ASP A 55 -5.49 6.62 -32.45
C ASP A 55 -4.46 5.81 -31.62
N VAL A 56 -3.75 6.43 -30.65
CA VAL A 56 -2.76 5.75 -29.80
C VAL A 56 -3.45 5.04 -28.64
N ILE A 57 -3.11 3.77 -28.44
CA ILE A 57 -3.61 2.90 -27.36
C ILE A 57 -2.51 2.38 -26.43
N ASP A 58 -1.24 2.62 -26.76
CA ASP A 58 -0.09 2.21 -25.95
C ASP A 58 0.97 3.31 -26.05
N LEU A 59 1.31 3.92 -24.92
CA LEU A 59 2.33 4.97 -24.85
C LEU A 59 3.76 4.43 -25.04
N GLN A 60 3.97 3.11 -25.04
CA GLN A 60 5.26 2.46 -25.31
C GLN A 60 5.48 2.27 -26.83
N GLU A 61 4.42 2.29 -27.65
CA GLU A 61 4.51 2.21 -29.12
C GLU A 61 4.53 3.59 -29.81
N LEU A 62 4.80 4.67 -29.07
CA LEU A 62 4.82 6.04 -29.61
C LEU A 62 5.84 6.22 -30.74
N ALA A 63 5.38 6.84 -31.83
CA ALA A 63 6.27 7.34 -32.88
C ALA A 63 7.16 8.48 -32.34
N GLY A 64 8.34 8.65 -32.95
CA GLY A 64 9.25 9.73 -32.60
C GLY A 64 8.63 11.12 -32.88
N VAL A 65 8.74 12.03 -31.92
CA VAL A 65 8.25 13.41 -32.00
C VAL A 65 8.77 14.12 -33.27
N PRO A 66 7.91 14.81 -34.06
CA PRO A 66 8.29 15.44 -35.32
C PRO A 66 8.96 16.82 -35.13
N LEU A 67 10.12 16.85 -34.46
CA LEU A 67 10.87 18.09 -34.18
C LEU A 67 11.61 18.64 -35.41
N ASP A 68 11.43 19.93 -35.72
CA ASP A 68 12.17 20.65 -36.77
C ASP A 68 13.36 21.41 -36.16
N THR A 69 14.48 20.71 -35.98
CA THR A 69 15.74 21.25 -35.42
C THR A 69 16.38 22.38 -36.22
N SER A 70 15.77 22.83 -37.33
CA SER A 70 16.18 24.03 -38.06
C SER A 70 15.51 25.33 -37.58
N ARG A 71 14.59 25.24 -36.61
CA ARG A 71 13.82 26.38 -36.07
C ARG A 71 14.17 26.71 -34.63
N ALA A 72 13.88 27.95 -34.25
CA ALA A 72 13.69 28.32 -32.85
C ALA A 72 12.26 27.97 -32.41
N TYR A 73 12.08 27.77 -31.11
CA TYR A 73 10.81 27.47 -30.47
C TYR A 73 10.54 28.45 -29.33
N SER A 74 9.27 28.64 -28.99
CA SER A 74 8.79 29.38 -27.81
C SER A 74 7.76 28.53 -27.07
N LEU A 75 7.45 28.87 -25.82
CA LEU A 75 6.42 28.16 -25.07
C LEU A 75 5.01 28.45 -25.62
N LYS A 76 4.13 27.45 -25.51
CA LYS A 76 2.69 27.58 -25.72
C LYS A 76 1.92 26.74 -24.70
N ILE A 77 0.67 27.11 -24.46
CA ILE A 77 -0.29 26.25 -23.74
C ILE A 77 -0.56 24.99 -24.61
N PRO A 78 -0.54 23.77 -24.02
CA PRO A 78 -0.89 22.54 -24.72
C PRO A 78 -2.29 22.53 -25.33
N ASP A 79 -2.48 21.75 -26.41
CA ASP A 79 -3.79 21.56 -27.03
C ASP A 79 -4.64 20.57 -26.20
N TYR A 80 -5.87 20.96 -25.82
CA TYR A 80 -6.76 20.15 -24.96
C TYR A 80 -7.01 18.74 -25.49
N ASP A 81 -7.25 18.59 -26.80
CA ASP A 81 -7.44 17.29 -27.44
C ASP A 81 -6.18 16.40 -27.34
N LEU A 82 -4.98 16.99 -27.32
CA LEU A 82 -3.73 16.25 -27.15
C LEU A 82 -3.61 15.73 -25.73
N LEU A 83 -3.80 16.58 -24.71
CA LEU A 83 -3.70 16.14 -23.31
C LEU A 83 -4.80 15.13 -22.93
N ARG A 84 -6.03 15.29 -23.45
CA ARG A 84 -7.11 14.30 -23.25
C ARG A 84 -6.75 12.96 -23.89
N ASP A 85 -6.29 12.98 -25.14
CA ASP A 85 -5.98 11.73 -25.83
C ASP A 85 -4.72 11.07 -25.25
N TRP A 86 -3.77 11.84 -24.70
CA TRP A 86 -2.66 11.30 -23.89
C TRP A 86 -3.18 10.58 -22.63
N LEU A 87 -4.08 11.19 -21.84
CA LEU A 87 -4.70 10.56 -20.66
C LEU A 87 -5.43 9.25 -21.01
N LYS A 88 -6.11 9.24 -22.16
CA LYS A 88 -6.79 8.06 -22.71
C LYS A 88 -5.81 6.98 -23.17
N SER A 89 -4.70 7.33 -23.83
CA SER A 89 -3.65 6.39 -24.22
C SER A 89 -2.93 5.79 -23.00
N ALA A 90 -2.69 6.60 -21.96
CA ALA A 90 -2.13 6.13 -20.70
C ALA A 90 -3.00 5.02 -20.09
N ARG A 91 -4.33 5.22 -20.04
CA ARG A 91 -5.30 4.25 -19.48
C ARG A 91 -5.14 2.84 -20.04
N GLU A 92 -4.91 2.73 -21.34
CA GLU A 92 -4.85 1.45 -22.07
C GLU A 92 -3.44 0.82 -22.08
N THR A 93 -2.41 1.55 -21.64
CA THR A 93 -1.01 1.11 -21.70
C THR A 93 -0.71 -0.02 -20.68
N PRO A 94 -0.11 -1.15 -21.08
CA PRO A 94 0.13 -2.28 -20.17
C PRO A 94 1.08 -1.98 -19.00
N LEU A 95 0.63 -2.31 -17.79
CA LEU A 95 1.34 -2.13 -16.51
C LEU A 95 2.66 -2.91 -16.34
N GLN A 96 3.13 -3.65 -17.35
CA GLN A 96 4.31 -4.53 -17.24
C GLN A 96 5.65 -3.79 -17.35
N HIS A 97 5.66 -2.52 -17.79
CA HIS A 97 6.88 -1.73 -17.97
C HIS A 97 6.74 -0.30 -17.44
N GLY A 98 7.31 -0.06 -16.25
CA GLY A 98 8.04 1.17 -15.87
C GLY A 98 7.33 2.54 -15.85
N LEU A 99 6.10 2.69 -16.33
CA LEU A 99 5.39 3.97 -16.21
C LEU A 99 5.08 4.25 -14.74
N ALA A 100 5.49 5.44 -14.25
CA ALA A 100 5.25 5.93 -12.89
C ALA A 100 3.78 6.34 -12.65
N TYR A 101 2.89 5.39 -12.94
CA TYR A 101 1.47 5.56 -13.27
C TYR A 101 0.64 6.30 -12.22
N PHE A 102 1.05 6.22 -10.96
CA PHE A 102 0.37 6.88 -9.85
C PHE A 102 0.58 8.40 -9.79
N TYR A 103 1.65 8.93 -10.39
CA TYR A 103 2.01 10.35 -10.29
C TYR A 103 1.72 11.17 -11.53
N ILE A 104 1.73 10.55 -12.73
CA ILE A 104 1.53 11.28 -13.99
C ILE A 104 0.13 11.92 -14.04
N PHE A 105 -0.87 11.27 -13.46
CA PHE A 105 -2.23 11.83 -13.40
C PHE A 105 -2.37 13.00 -12.43
N ASP A 106 -1.55 13.07 -11.38
CA ASP A 106 -1.58 14.17 -10.41
C ASP A 106 -0.90 15.42 -11.01
N LEU A 107 0.21 15.20 -11.73
CA LEU A 107 0.86 16.18 -12.60
C LEU A 107 -0.10 16.72 -13.67
N LEU A 108 -0.80 15.82 -14.37
CA LEU A 108 -1.75 16.21 -15.42
C LEU A 108 -3.04 16.85 -14.87
N ALA A 109 -3.50 16.49 -13.66
CA ALA A 109 -4.61 17.18 -13.00
C ALA A 109 -4.29 18.66 -12.76
N PHE A 110 -3.08 18.94 -12.24
CA PHE A 110 -2.58 20.30 -12.10
C PHE A 110 -2.41 20.99 -13.46
N ASP A 111 -1.82 20.32 -14.45
CA ASP A 111 -1.60 20.88 -15.80
C ASP A 111 -2.90 21.25 -16.53
N PHE A 112 -3.94 20.40 -16.48
CA PHE A 112 -5.27 20.74 -17.03
C PHE A 112 -5.89 21.96 -16.34
N ALA A 113 -5.76 22.05 -15.01
CA ALA A 113 -6.26 23.18 -14.23
C ALA A 113 -5.51 24.48 -14.56
N HIS A 114 -4.18 24.40 -14.70
CA HIS A 114 -3.30 25.53 -15.00
C HIS A 114 -3.41 26.01 -16.46
N SER A 115 -3.47 25.07 -17.41
CA SER A 115 -3.58 25.33 -18.85
C SER A 115 -4.96 25.83 -19.27
N PHE A 116 -6.03 25.40 -18.58
CA PHE A 116 -7.41 25.76 -18.93
C PHE A 116 -8.22 26.30 -17.73
N PRO A 117 -7.78 27.39 -17.09
CA PRO A 117 -8.35 27.83 -15.81
C PRO A 117 -9.78 28.36 -15.94
N HIS A 118 -10.21 28.83 -17.12
CA HIS A 118 -11.61 29.20 -17.39
C HIS A 118 -12.49 28.01 -17.83
N GLY A 119 -11.94 26.79 -17.80
CA GLY A 119 -12.59 25.57 -18.26
C GLY A 119 -12.55 25.37 -19.79
N VAL A 120 -12.55 24.11 -20.20
CA VAL A 120 -12.59 23.65 -21.60
C VAL A 120 -13.29 22.28 -21.69
N GLY A 121 -13.71 21.87 -22.88
CA GLY A 121 -14.34 20.57 -23.11
C GLY A 121 -15.87 20.58 -23.02
N GLN A 122 -16.45 19.37 -22.96
CA GLN A 122 -17.88 19.10 -22.85
C GLN A 122 -18.11 17.93 -21.88
N LEU A 123 -19.26 17.89 -21.22
CA LEU A 123 -19.55 16.87 -20.21
C LEU A 123 -20.10 15.59 -20.82
N GLU A 124 -20.87 15.70 -21.90
CA GLU A 124 -21.55 14.58 -22.56
C GLU A 124 -20.59 13.45 -23.01
N PRO A 125 -19.44 13.73 -23.69
CA PRO A 125 -18.53 12.67 -24.14
C PRO A 125 -17.94 11.85 -22.98
N ILE A 126 -17.68 12.48 -21.83
CA ILE A 126 -17.17 11.81 -20.62
C ILE A 126 -18.17 10.73 -20.17
N PHE A 127 -19.47 11.03 -20.19
CA PHE A 127 -20.53 10.07 -19.83
C PHE A 127 -20.81 9.01 -20.90
N GLU A 128 -20.58 9.30 -22.17
CA GLU A 128 -20.69 8.31 -23.26
C GLU A 128 -19.54 7.29 -23.20
N GLU A 129 -18.30 7.74 -23.01
CA GLU A 129 -17.14 6.87 -22.83
C GLU A 129 -17.22 6.05 -21.52
N ALA A 130 -17.71 6.65 -20.43
CA ALA A 130 -17.94 5.97 -19.15
C ALA A 130 -18.93 4.80 -19.28
N GLN A 131 -20.02 4.98 -20.04
CA GLN A 131 -20.99 3.91 -20.31
C GLN A 131 -20.43 2.76 -21.16
N GLY A 132 -19.33 3.00 -21.88
CA GLY A 132 -18.55 1.94 -22.53
C GLY A 132 -17.66 1.13 -21.58
N GLY A 133 -17.57 1.52 -20.29
CA GLY A 133 -16.65 0.97 -19.30
C GLY A 133 -15.28 1.65 -19.25
N ASN A 134 -15.08 2.74 -20.01
CA ASN A 134 -13.75 3.31 -20.27
C ASN A 134 -13.32 4.37 -19.23
N TYR A 135 -14.24 4.99 -18.49
CA TYR A 135 -13.91 5.86 -17.34
C TYR A 135 -14.31 5.17 -16.04
N LEU A 136 -13.36 4.41 -15.48
CA LEU A 136 -13.47 3.77 -14.15
C LEU A 136 -12.24 4.04 -13.27
N ASN A 137 -11.31 4.91 -13.72
CA ASN A 137 -10.22 5.45 -12.91
C ASN A 137 -10.48 6.95 -12.67
N GLU A 138 -10.61 7.31 -11.40
CA GLU A 138 -10.94 8.66 -10.95
C GLU A 138 -9.86 9.69 -11.33
N ARG A 139 -8.56 9.34 -11.22
CA ARG A 139 -7.45 10.27 -11.53
C ARG A 139 -7.35 10.59 -13.01
N ILE A 140 -7.73 9.67 -13.89
CA ILE A 140 -7.80 9.92 -15.35
C ILE A 140 -9.05 10.74 -15.70
N THR A 141 -10.16 10.53 -14.99
CA THR A 141 -11.46 11.17 -15.30
C THR A 141 -11.54 12.60 -14.76
N TRP A 142 -10.92 12.87 -13.61
CA TRP A 142 -11.03 14.13 -12.87
C TRP A 142 -10.51 15.38 -13.60
N PRO A 143 -9.33 15.39 -14.25
CA PRO A 143 -8.81 16.58 -14.96
C PRO A 143 -9.77 17.07 -16.06
N VAL A 144 -10.34 16.12 -16.79
CA VAL A 144 -11.29 16.35 -17.89
C VAL A 144 -12.64 16.80 -17.35
N LEU A 145 -13.11 16.20 -16.25
CA LEU A 145 -14.37 16.58 -15.59
C LEU A 145 -14.30 17.97 -14.96
N GLN A 146 -13.19 18.31 -14.28
CA GLN A 146 -12.95 19.59 -13.63
C GLN A 146 -13.03 20.74 -14.63
N THR A 147 -12.28 20.65 -15.72
CA THR A 147 -12.29 21.67 -16.78
C THR A 147 -13.64 21.76 -17.49
N ALA A 148 -14.33 20.63 -17.73
CA ALA A 148 -15.64 20.62 -18.39
C ALA A 148 -16.79 21.17 -17.50
N VAL A 149 -16.75 20.97 -16.17
CA VAL A 149 -17.71 21.58 -15.24
C VAL A 149 -17.59 23.10 -15.25
N VAL A 150 -16.37 23.63 -15.17
CA VAL A 150 -16.13 25.09 -15.19
C VAL A 150 -16.47 25.68 -16.56
N ALA A 151 -16.17 24.97 -17.65
CA ALA A 151 -16.59 25.35 -18.99
C ALA A 151 -18.11 25.51 -19.08
N TYR A 152 -18.86 24.55 -18.54
CA TYR A 152 -20.32 24.59 -18.52
C TYR A 152 -20.86 25.78 -17.70
N LEU A 153 -20.31 26.03 -16.51
CA LEU A 153 -20.71 27.17 -15.66
C LEU A 153 -20.50 28.51 -16.39
N ASN A 154 -19.34 28.70 -16.99
CA ASN A 154 -18.97 29.92 -17.73
C ASN A 154 -19.78 30.12 -19.01
N GLN A 155 -19.93 29.08 -19.83
CA GLN A 155 -20.70 29.14 -21.09
C GLN A 155 -22.18 29.44 -20.86
N ASN A 156 -22.76 28.96 -19.75
CA ASN A 156 -24.17 29.16 -19.41
C ASN A 156 -24.42 30.33 -18.43
N GLN A 157 -23.37 31.04 -18.01
CA GLN A 157 -23.42 32.17 -17.05
C GLN A 157 -24.15 31.81 -15.74
N ILE A 158 -23.84 30.63 -15.19
CA ILE A 158 -24.49 30.08 -14.00
C ILE A 158 -23.95 30.76 -12.74
N LEU A 159 -24.74 31.64 -12.14
CA LEU A 159 -24.42 32.23 -10.83
C LEU A 159 -24.56 31.17 -9.73
N LEU A 160 -23.45 30.90 -9.03
CA LEU A 160 -23.43 30.07 -7.82
C LEU A 160 -24.11 30.79 -6.64
N GLU A 161 -24.73 30.01 -5.76
CA GLU A 161 -25.28 30.48 -4.48
C GLU A 161 -24.90 29.48 -3.38
N ASP A 162 -24.40 29.98 -2.25
CA ASP A 162 -23.87 29.16 -1.16
C ASP A 162 -24.89 28.11 -0.65
N GLY A 163 -24.41 26.86 -0.51
CA GLY A 163 -25.20 25.73 -0.05
C GLY A 163 -26.33 25.28 -0.99
N LYS A 164 -26.44 25.83 -2.22
CA LYS A 164 -27.50 25.46 -3.18
C LYS A 164 -26.98 24.49 -4.25
N PRO A 165 -27.31 23.19 -4.16
CA PRO A 165 -26.82 22.20 -5.12
C PRO A 165 -27.48 22.37 -6.51
N LEU A 166 -26.64 22.37 -7.53
CA LEU A 166 -26.98 22.32 -8.94
C LEU A 166 -26.89 20.87 -9.44
N ARG A 167 -27.66 20.52 -10.48
CA ARG A 167 -27.53 19.23 -11.18
C ARG A 167 -27.32 19.45 -12.66
N ILE A 168 -26.23 18.88 -13.18
CA ILE A 168 -25.77 19.04 -14.56
C ILE A 168 -25.54 17.63 -15.11
N LEU A 169 -26.40 17.18 -16.02
CA LEU A 169 -26.44 15.78 -16.50
C LEU A 169 -26.50 14.78 -15.32
N ALA A 170 -25.42 14.00 -15.12
CA ALA A 170 -25.26 13.03 -14.03
C ALA A 170 -24.30 13.53 -12.91
N VAL A 171 -24.01 14.83 -12.86
CA VAL A 171 -23.20 15.49 -11.83
C VAL A 171 -24.10 16.23 -10.83
N SER A 172 -23.80 16.15 -9.54
CA SER A 172 -24.23 17.13 -8.53
C SER A 172 -23.08 18.10 -8.25
N VAL A 173 -23.38 19.39 -8.35
CA VAL A 173 -22.44 20.51 -8.17
C VAL A 173 -22.90 21.27 -6.94
N ASN A 174 -22.16 21.15 -5.84
CA ASN A 174 -22.56 21.67 -4.53
C ASN A 174 -21.55 22.77 -4.12
N PRO A 175 -21.86 24.07 -4.35
CA PRO A 175 -20.95 25.16 -4.05
C PRO A 175 -20.98 25.58 -2.57
N THR A 176 -19.80 25.84 -2.02
CA THR A 176 -19.58 26.46 -0.70
C THR A 176 -18.77 27.74 -0.87
N ALA A 177 -19.21 28.82 -0.23
CA ALA A 177 -18.55 30.12 -0.24
C ALA A 177 -17.51 30.22 0.90
N VAL A 178 -16.24 30.46 0.57
CA VAL A 178 -15.12 30.49 1.53
C VAL A 178 -14.15 31.62 1.17
N ASP A 179 -13.65 32.35 2.16
CA ASP A 179 -12.50 33.27 2.02
C ASP A 179 -11.24 32.44 2.32
N LEU A 180 -10.54 31.99 1.28
CA LEU A 180 -9.43 31.01 1.41
C LEU A 180 -8.12 31.66 1.84
N ASN A 181 -7.91 32.91 1.45
CA ASN A 181 -6.64 33.63 1.60
C ASN A 181 -6.69 34.76 2.67
N ASN A 182 -7.86 34.99 3.27
CA ASN A 182 -8.15 36.02 4.28
C ASN A 182 -7.91 37.45 3.76
N ASP A 183 -8.16 37.71 2.47
CA ASP A 183 -8.10 39.05 1.86
C ASP A 183 -9.45 39.80 1.87
N GLY A 184 -10.55 39.10 2.16
CA GLY A 184 -11.91 39.64 2.21
C GLY A 184 -12.72 39.51 0.91
N VAL A 185 -12.15 38.87 -0.12
CA VAL A 185 -12.88 38.28 -1.26
C VAL A 185 -13.44 36.90 -0.85
N VAL A 186 -14.26 36.30 -1.70
CA VAL A 186 -14.87 34.99 -1.45
C VAL A 186 -14.67 34.12 -2.68
N GLU A 187 -13.94 33.04 -2.49
CA GLU A 187 -13.76 31.94 -3.41
C GLU A 187 -14.92 30.93 -3.28
N TRP A 188 -15.02 30.05 -4.26
CA TRP A 188 -15.99 28.98 -4.30
C TRP A 188 -15.28 27.63 -4.27
N LEU A 189 -15.51 26.86 -3.21
CA LEU A 189 -15.20 25.43 -3.20
C LEU A 189 -16.42 24.69 -3.75
N ILE A 190 -16.34 24.22 -5.00
CA ILE A 190 -17.38 23.39 -5.60
C ILE A 190 -17.09 21.92 -5.32
N THR A 191 -17.90 21.27 -4.50
CA THR A 191 -17.94 19.81 -4.44
C THR A 191 -18.66 19.24 -5.66
N VAL A 192 -18.04 18.26 -6.32
CA VAL A 192 -18.52 17.59 -7.53
C VAL A 192 -18.72 16.11 -7.23
N GLU A 193 -19.98 15.64 -7.21
CA GLU A 193 -20.34 14.22 -7.04
C GLU A 193 -20.89 13.66 -8.37
N SER A 194 -20.39 12.51 -8.83
CA SER A 194 -21.08 11.72 -9.86
C SER A 194 -21.00 10.21 -9.63
N ARG A 195 -22.14 9.62 -9.28
CA ARG A 195 -22.36 8.17 -9.18
C ARG A 195 -22.30 7.41 -10.51
N ALA A 196 -22.27 8.13 -11.64
CA ALA A 196 -22.07 7.53 -12.96
C ALA A 196 -20.57 7.33 -13.28
N LEU A 197 -19.69 8.06 -12.59
CA LEU A 197 -18.23 7.99 -12.73
C LEU A 197 -17.54 7.43 -11.47
N ASN A 198 -18.29 7.25 -10.38
CA ASN A 198 -17.80 6.93 -9.03
C ASN A 198 -16.80 7.96 -8.48
N VAL A 199 -17.07 9.24 -8.70
CA VAL A 199 -16.18 10.35 -8.32
C VAL A 199 -16.86 11.29 -7.31
N LEU A 200 -16.11 11.66 -6.27
CA LEU A 200 -16.36 12.82 -5.42
C LEU A 200 -15.07 13.65 -5.32
N GLY A 201 -15.10 14.94 -5.67
CA GLY A 201 -13.93 15.83 -5.57
C GLY A 201 -14.33 17.29 -5.33
N ALA A 202 -13.36 18.19 -5.18
CA ALA A 202 -13.61 19.62 -4.99
C ALA A 202 -12.79 20.50 -5.95
N ILE A 203 -13.41 21.53 -6.51
CA ILE A 203 -12.78 22.50 -7.41
C ILE A 203 -12.78 23.89 -6.75
N PRO A 204 -11.62 24.48 -6.42
CA PRO A 204 -11.53 25.85 -5.95
C PRO A 204 -11.59 26.83 -7.13
N LEU A 205 -12.46 27.83 -7.04
CA LEU A 205 -12.67 28.85 -8.06
C LEU A 205 -12.62 30.26 -7.46
N SER A 206 -11.94 31.17 -8.14
CA SER A 206 -12.21 32.62 -8.03
C SER A 206 -13.30 33.02 -9.03
N VAL A 207 -13.90 34.20 -8.83
CA VAL A 207 -14.89 34.77 -9.77
C VAL A 207 -14.56 36.24 -10.06
N ASP A 208 -14.55 36.61 -11.33
CA ASP A 208 -14.18 37.96 -11.77
C ASP A 208 -15.36 38.96 -11.74
N GLN A 209 -15.08 40.23 -12.03
CA GLN A 209 -16.11 41.30 -12.06
C GLN A 209 -17.17 41.14 -13.16
N SER A 210 -16.97 40.23 -14.12
CA SER A 210 -17.93 39.89 -15.18
C SER A 210 -18.74 38.63 -14.86
N GLY A 211 -18.42 37.92 -13.78
CA GLY A 211 -19.05 36.66 -13.39
C GLY A 211 -18.43 35.42 -14.02
N VAL A 212 -17.20 35.53 -14.55
CA VAL A 212 -16.44 34.39 -15.09
C VAL A 212 -15.67 33.71 -13.96
N TYR A 213 -15.85 32.40 -13.84
CA TYR A 213 -15.15 31.55 -12.91
C TYR A 213 -13.77 31.16 -13.45
N THR A 214 -12.79 31.13 -12.54
CA THR A 214 -11.40 30.78 -12.85
C THR A 214 -10.89 29.81 -11.79
N ILE A 215 -10.48 28.62 -12.23
CA ILE A 215 -9.87 27.58 -11.39
C ILE A 215 -8.63 28.16 -10.72
N LEU A 216 -8.55 27.99 -9.39
CA LEU A 216 -7.36 28.32 -8.62
C LEU A 216 -6.38 27.15 -8.65
N PRO A 217 -5.05 27.41 -8.65
CA PRO A 217 -4.03 26.38 -8.50
C PRO A 217 -4.35 25.46 -7.32
N ASN A 218 -4.34 24.14 -7.55
CA ASN A 218 -4.59 23.17 -6.49
C ASN A 218 -4.12 21.77 -6.88
N MET A 219 -3.97 20.91 -5.87
CA MET A 219 -3.64 19.49 -6.03
C MET A 219 -4.73 18.56 -5.43
N ILE A 220 -5.98 19.03 -5.34
CA ILE A 220 -7.05 18.29 -4.64
C ILE A 220 -7.45 17.04 -5.43
N LEU A 221 -7.10 15.87 -4.90
CA LEU A 221 -7.39 14.59 -5.54
C LEU A 221 -8.86 14.17 -5.36
N PRO A 222 -9.48 13.50 -6.35
CA PRO A 222 -10.81 12.90 -6.21
C PRO A 222 -10.80 11.69 -5.27
N ILE A 223 -11.96 11.34 -4.73
CA ILE A 223 -12.27 10.09 -4.02
C ILE A 223 -12.99 9.15 -4.99
N ASN A 224 -12.57 7.89 -5.05
CA ASN A 224 -13.27 6.84 -5.80
C ASN A 224 -14.40 6.25 -4.95
N THR A 225 -15.63 6.67 -5.21
CA THR A 225 -16.78 6.30 -4.36
C THR A 225 -17.18 4.83 -4.50
N SER A 226 -16.72 4.11 -5.53
CA SER A 226 -17.04 2.69 -5.70
C SER A 226 -16.38 1.79 -4.65
N LEU A 227 -15.27 2.27 -4.07
CA LEU A 227 -14.56 1.60 -2.99
C LEU A 227 -15.14 1.96 -1.60
N THR A 228 -15.85 3.09 -1.49
CA THR A 228 -16.44 3.61 -0.24
C THR A 228 -17.92 3.25 -0.06
N ASP A 229 -18.63 2.79 -1.09
CA ASP A 229 -20.05 2.36 -1.03
C ASP A 229 -20.26 1.01 -0.27
N VAL A 230 -19.31 0.63 0.57
CA VAL A 230 -19.29 -0.58 1.41
C VAL A 230 -19.81 -0.23 2.83
N ILE A 231 -20.13 -1.25 3.64
CA ILE A 231 -20.66 -1.08 5.00
C ILE A 231 -19.72 -0.20 5.84
N ASP A 232 -20.28 0.87 6.43
CA ASP A 232 -19.58 1.87 7.26
C ASP A 232 -18.50 2.72 6.54
N GLY A 233 -18.50 2.74 5.19
CA GLY A 233 -17.61 3.59 4.39
C GLY A 233 -17.92 5.10 4.47
N ILE A 234 -16.93 5.91 4.10
CA ILE A 234 -16.95 7.39 4.15
C ILE A 234 -16.34 7.94 2.86
N ALA A 235 -16.96 8.98 2.29
CA ALA A 235 -16.37 9.82 1.25
C ALA A 235 -16.85 11.26 1.50
N GLN A 236 -15.95 12.15 1.94
CA GLN A 236 -16.30 13.51 2.39
C GLN A 236 -15.20 14.52 2.03
N MET A 237 -15.62 15.76 1.82
CA MET A 237 -14.77 16.94 1.74
C MET A 237 -15.19 17.91 2.86
N VAL A 238 -14.24 18.52 3.56
CA VAL A 238 -14.47 19.44 4.69
C VAL A 238 -13.72 20.76 4.43
N PHE A 239 -14.36 21.89 4.71
CA PHE A 239 -14.01 23.21 4.16
C PHE A 239 -14.07 24.37 5.18
N ASP A 240 -14.26 24.06 6.48
CA ASP A 240 -14.57 25.03 7.54
C ASP A 240 -13.59 24.95 8.72
N LEU A 241 -12.31 24.63 8.42
CA LEU A 241 -11.27 24.35 9.40
C LEU A 241 -10.00 25.17 9.15
N ASP A 242 -9.30 25.47 10.25
CA ASP A 242 -7.90 25.94 10.28
C ASP A 242 -7.15 24.93 11.19
N VAL A 243 -6.38 24.02 10.56
CA VAL A 243 -5.60 22.98 11.25
C VAL A 243 -4.11 23.33 11.31
N THR A 244 -3.70 24.37 10.58
CA THR A 244 -2.33 24.92 10.60
C THR A 244 -2.14 26.04 11.62
N GLY A 245 -3.22 26.68 12.06
CA GLY A 245 -3.24 27.76 13.04
C GLY A 245 -2.78 29.12 12.49
N ASP A 246 -2.73 29.29 11.16
CA ASP A 246 -2.24 30.52 10.54
C ASP A 246 -3.34 31.51 10.11
N GLY A 247 -4.61 31.15 10.30
CA GLY A 247 -5.76 31.99 10.02
C GLY A 247 -6.27 31.94 8.58
N LEU A 248 -5.81 30.96 7.79
CA LEU A 248 -6.37 30.59 6.49
C LEU A 248 -7.27 29.35 6.62
N ILE A 249 -7.96 28.98 5.54
CA ILE A 249 -8.81 27.78 5.52
C ILE A 249 -8.07 26.61 4.88
N ASP A 250 -7.98 25.52 5.65
CA ASP A 250 -7.49 24.22 5.22
C ASP A 250 -8.65 23.33 4.74
N VAL A 251 -8.37 22.42 3.82
CA VAL A 251 -9.36 21.49 3.23
C VAL A 251 -8.98 20.05 3.58
N LEU A 252 -9.93 19.28 4.11
CA LEU A 252 -9.77 17.84 4.34
C LEU A 252 -10.52 17.03 3.28
N ARG A 253 -9.84 16.01 2.75
CA ARG A 253 -10.43 14.94 1.93
C ARG A 253 -10.39 13.66 2.76
N VAL A 254 -11.55 13.16 3.15
CA VAL A 254 -11.69 11.95 3.99
C VAL A 254 -12.32 10.83 3.16
N GLU A 255 -11.60 9.72 3.02
CA GLU A 255 -12.13 8.49 2.43
C GLU A 255 -11.93 7.29 3.35
N ARG A 256 -12.89 6.36 3.31
CA ARG A 256 -12.83 5.07 4.01
C ARG A 256 -13.65 4.03 3.26
N GLY A 257 -13.06 2.87 3.00
CA GLY A 257 -13.66 1.85 2.15
C GLY A 257 -13.10 0.46 2.41
N TYR A 258 -13.32 -0.45 1.46
CA TYR A 258 -12.83 -1.83 1.56
C TYR A 258 -12.26 -2.33 0.22
N LEU A 259 -10.99 -2.72 0.21
CA LEU A 259 -10.28 -3.24 -0.96
C LEU A 259 -9.34 -4.38 -0.53
N GLY A 260 -9.90 -5.56 -0.27
CA GLY A 260 -9.17 -6.71 0.30
C GLY A 260 -8.97 -6.63 1.83
N GLY A 261 -8.94 -5.43 2.37
CA GLY A 261 -9.10 -5.08 3.79
C GLY A 261 -9.71 -3.68 3.92
N PRO A 262 -10.09 -3.22 5.13
CA PRO A 262 -10.55 -1.86 5.32
C PRO A 262 -9.39 -0.86 5.18
N PHE A 263 -9.55 0.11 4.27
CA PHE A 263 -8.61 1.22 4.09
C PHE A 263 -9.28 2.53 4.49
N GLY A 264 -8.47 3.54 4.85
CA GLY A 264 -8.96 4.90 5.04
C GLY A 264 -7.83 5.91 5.02
N TYR A 265 -8.11 7.11 4.53
CA TYR A 265 -7.14 8.20 4.43
C TYR A 265 -7.78 9.54 4.77
N ILE A 266 -7.05 10.39 5.48
CA ILE A 266 -7.33 11.82 5.56
C ILE A 266 -6.18 12.55 4.86
N MET A 267 -6.45 13.16 3.71
CA MET A 267 -5.49 14.05 3.06
C MET A 267 -5.80 15.49 3.49
N VAL A 268 -4.77 16.19 3.96
CA VAL A 268 -4.85 17.59 4.38
C VAL A 268 -4.29 18.46 3.26
N TYR A 269 -5.04 19.49 2.87
CA TYR A 269 -4.62 20.50 1.89
C TYR A 269 -4.66 21.88 2.55
N SER A 270 -3.63 22.69 2.33
CA SER A 270 -3.49 24.02 2.93
C SER A 270 -3.25 25.09 1.85
N TRP A 271 -3.73 26.31 2.09
CA TRP A 271 -3.50 27.43 1.18
C TRP A 271 -2.03 27.84 1.19
N ASN A 272 -1.33 27.89 0.07
CA ASN A 272 0.08 28.31 0.05
C ASN A 272 0.34 29.42 -0.99
N GLY A 273 0.04 30.65 -0.60
CA GLY A 273 0.25 31.84 -1.44
C GLY A 273 -0.85 32.04 -2.48
N ASP A 274 -0.97 31.12 -3.44
CA ASP A 274 -1.85 31.25 -4.62
C ASP A 274 -2.84 30.09 -4.84
N GLY A 275 -2.78 29.03 -4.03
CA GLY A 275 -3.54 27.80 -4.27
C GLY A 275 -3.62 26.83 -3.09
N LEU A 276 -4.43 25.77 -3.25
CA LEU A 276 -4.64 24.71 -2.24
C LEU A 276 -3.79 23.47 -2.54
N TYR A 277 -2.75 23.27 -1.75
CA TYR A 277 -1.72 22.26 -1.99
C TYR A 277 -1.68 21.20 -0.88
N TRP A 278 -1.21 20.00 -1.22
CA TRP A 278 -1.08 18.90 -0.26
C TRP A 278 -0.11 19.28 0.88
N LEU A 279 -0.57 19.12 2.12
CA LEU A 279 0.21 19.33 3.34
C LEU A 279 0.64 18.00 3.96
N ASP A 280 -0.29 17.04 4.09
CA ASP A 280 -0.04 15.77 4.77
C ASP A 280 -1.06 14.67 4.40
N THR A 281 -0.81 13.43 4.81
CA THR A 281 -1.77 12.33 4.71
C THR A 281 -1.69 11.39 5.90
N ILE A 282 -2.78 11.32 6.66
CA ILE A 282 -2.97 10.32 7.71
C ILE A 282 -3.49 9.03 7.06
N ASP A 283 -2.80 7.92 7.30
CA ASP A 283 -3.33 6.58 7.04
C ASP A 283 -4.21 6.13 8.23
N MET A 284 -5.40 5.62 7.92
CA MET A 284 -6.38 5.07 8.86
C MET A 284 -6.74 3.61 8.51
N SER A 285 -5.94 2.97 7.67
CA SER A 285 -6.14 1.60 7.20
C SER A 285 -5.82 0.60 8.30
N VAL A 286 -6.63 -0.47 8.42
CA VAL A 286 -6.51 -1.44 9.50
C VAL A 286 -6.37 -2.87 8.96
N PRO A 287 -5.52 -3.72 9.58
CA PRO A 287 -5.33 -5.08 9.10
C PRO A 287 -6.50 -6.01 9.42
N SER A 288 -7.39 -5.65 10.36
CA SER A 288 -8.55 -6.45 10.76
C SER A 288 -9.80 -6.12 9.95
N PHE A 289 -10.76 -7.06 9.90
CA PHE A 289 -12.03 -6.85 9.20
C PHE A 289 -12.89 -5.74 9.84
N ARG A 290 -12.80 -5.58 11.17
CA ARG A 290 -13.45 -4.57 12.02
C ARG A 290 -12.62 -4.38 13.31
N PRO A 291 -12.82 -3.30 14.08
CA PRO A 291 -13.47 -2.05 13.69
C PRO A 291 -12.61 -1.27 12.68
N SER A 292 -13.24 -0.39 11.89
CA SER A 292 -12.48 0.62 11.15
C SER A 292 -12.04 1.73 12.10
N ALA A 293 -10.85 2.30 11.89
CA ALA A 293 -10.39 3.46 12.64
C ALA A 293 -11.39 4.64 12.55
N LEU A 294 -11.50 5.37 13.65
CA LEU A 294 -12.37 6.53 13.83
C LEU A 294 -11.52 7.79 13.86
N TYR A 295 -12.09 8.94 13.49
CA TYR A 295 -11.43 10.24 13.66
C TYR A 295 -12.35 11.26 14.33
N GLU A 296 -11.74 12.18 15.07
CA GLU A 296 -12.37 13.36 15.66
C GLU A 296 -11.51 14.59 15.37
N ILE A 297 -12.13 15.77 15.34
CA ILE A 297 -11.49 17.05 15.00
C ILE A 297 -11.70 18.02 16.16
N GLY A 298 -10.63 18.68 16.62
CA GLY A 298 -10.67 19.66 17.71
C GLY A 298 -9.31 19.90 18.36
N ASP A 299 -9.23 20.89 19.24
CA ASP A 299 -8.04 21.18 20.05
C ASP A 299 -7.85 20.08 21.12
N PHE A 300 -6.94 19.13 20.85
CA PHE A 300 -6.61 18.01 21.72
C PHE A 300 -5.28 18.24 22.46
N THR A 301 -4.34 18.96 21.85
CA THR A 301 -3.06 19.39 22.43
C THR A 301 -3.20 20.50 23.48
N ASN A 302 -4.33 21.23 23.46
CA ASN A 302 -4.61 22.44 24.27
C ASN A 302 -3.68 23.62 23.92
N ASP A 303 -3.23 23.71 22.67
CA ASP A 303 -2.41 24.83 22.17
C ASP A 303 -3.23 25.95 21.47
N GLY A 304 -4.49 25.65 21.11
CA GLY A 304 -5.43 26.57 20.47
C GLY A 304 -5.58 26.41 18.96
N VAL A 305 -4.90 25.45 18.33
CA VAL A 305 -5.06 25.05 16.92
C VAL A 305 -6.01 23.83 16.84
N THR A 306 -6.54 23.55 15.64
CA THR A 306 -7.38 22.37 15.42
C THR A 306 -6.51 21.14 15.12
N ASP A 307 -6.52 20.14 16.00
CA ASP A 307 -5.87 18.86 15.77
C ASP A 307 -6.85 17.85 15.13
N ILE A 308 -6.30 16.79 14.52
CA ILE A 308 -7.05 15.60 14.10
C ILE A 308 -6.60 14.42 14.97
N LYS A 309 -7.53 13.84 15.72
CA LYS A 309 -7.28 12.64 16.53
C LYS A 309 -7.83 11.42 15.82
N VAL A 310 -6.99 10.41 15.59
CA VAL A 310 -7.40 9.10 15.07
C VAL A 310 -7.38 8.08 16.21
N THR A 311 -8.41 7.23 16.26
CA THR A 311 -8.50 6.08 17.16
C THR A 311 -8.57 4.81 16.32
N THR A 312 -7.51 4.01 16.39
CA THR A 312 -7.36 2.74 15.70
C THR A 312 -7.62 1.61 16.68
N SER A 313 -8.77 0.94 16.56
CA SER A 313 -9.10 -0.20 17.41
C SER A 313 -8.44 -1.48 16.87
N HIS A 314 -7.44 -1.99 17.59
CA HIS A 314 -6.79 -3.26 17.28
C HIS A 314 -7.55 -4.41 17.95
N GLU A 315 -7.98 -5.39 17.15
CA GLU A 315 -8.44 -6.69 17.62
C GLU A 315 -7.50 -7.75 17.04
N VAL A 316 -6.69 -8.35 17.91
CA VAL A 316 -5.81 -9.48 17.54
C VAL A 316 -6.25 -10.76 18.26
N ASN A 317 -5.57 -11.87 17.97
CA ASN A 317 -5.95 -13.18 18.47
C ASN A 317 -5.94 -13.25 20.02
N PHE A 318 -6.56 -14.29 20.60
CA PHE A 318 -6.65 -14.54 22.05
C PHE A 318 -7.44 -13.50 22.85
N ASN A 319 -8.34 -12.73 22.21
CA ASN A 319 -9.11 -11.62 22.79
C ASN A 319 -8.25 -10.44 23.27
N CYS A 320 -7.02 -10.29 22.76
CA CYS A 320 -6.23 -9.10 23.00
C CYS A 320 -6.76 -7.93 22.14
N THR A 321 -7.26 -6.89 22.80
CA THR A 321 -7.85 -5.70 22.17
C THR A 321 -7.32 -4.43 22.81
N TRP A 322 -6.97 -3.42 22.00
CA TRP A 322 -6.64 -2.08 22.49
C TRP A 322 -7.04 -1.01 21.46
N ASP A 323 -7.20 0.22 21.94
CA ASP A 323 -7.35 1.39 21.08
C ASP A 323 -6.00 2.13 21.06
N GLU A 324 -5.39 2.20 19.88
CA GLU A 324 -4.24 3.07 19.62
C GLU A 324 -4.78 4.47 19.27
N VAL A 325 -4.27 5.53 19.91
CA VAL A 325 -4.78 6.89 19.73
C VAL A 325 -3.66 7.85 19.35
N ASP A 326 -3.74 8.34 18.13
CA ASP A 326 -2.84 9.31 17.54
C ASP A 326 -3.47 10.70 17.52
N ILE A 327 -2.69 11.73 17.83
CA ILE A 327 -3.04 13.12 17.56
C ILE A 327 -2.09 13.65 16.49
N TYR A 328 -2.66 14.17 15.41
CA TYR A 328 -1.97 14.86 14.32
C TYR A 328 -2.26 16.35 14.41
N SER A 329 -1.20 17.16 14.45
CA SER A 329 -1.28 18.62 14.57
C SER A 329 -0.33 19.28 13.59
N TRP A 330 -0.71 20.44 13.04
CA TRP A 330 0.11 21.19 12.10
C TRP A 330 0.32 22.65 12.52
N ASN A 331 0.32 22.96 13.82
CA ASN A 331 0.58 24.31 14.34
C ASN A 331 1.84 24.93 13.69
N GLY A 332 1.67 26.03 12.96
CA GLY A 332 2.73 26.68 12.18
C GLY A 332 3.20 25.86 10.96
N ARG A 333 2.30 25.08 10.35
CA ARG A 333 2.51 24.14 9.24
C ARG A 333 3.57 23.06 9.48
N THR A 334 3.92 22.79 10.74
CA THR A 334 4.90 21.77 11.12
C THR A 334 4.18 20.51 11.59
N PRO A 335 4.21 19.39 10.84
CA PRO A 335 3.56 18.15 11.26
C PRO A 335 4.11 17.67 12.61
N GLN A 336 3.21 17.40 13.54
CA GLN A 336 3.47 16.77 14.82
C GLN A 336 2.52 15.59 14.97
N HIS A 337 3.10 14.39 15.10
CA HIS A 337 2.39 13.14 15.38
C HIS A 337 2.68 12.73 16.82
N LEU A 338 1.61 12.61 17.62
CA LEU A 338 1.65 12.38 19.06
C LEU A 338 0.81 11.15 19.43
N LEU A 339 1.48 10.01 19.58
CA LEU A 339 0.89 8.80 20.15
C LEU A 339 0.54 9.04 21.64
N MET A 340 -0.72 8.86 22.03
CA MET A 340 -1.17 9.14 23.40
C MET A 340 -0.65 8.09 24.41
N GLU A 341 -0.40 8.52 25.65
CA GLU A 341 -0.07 7.61 26.76
C GLU A 341 -1.23 6.62 27.00
N GLY A 342 -0.91 5.31 26.97
CA GLY A 342 -1.89 4.22 27.06
C GLY A 342 -2.29 3.59 25.73
N SER A 343 -1.87 4.14 24.58
CA SER A 343 -2.13 3.59 23.24
C SER A 343 -1.36 2.30 22.92
N GLN A 344 -0.40 1.91 23.75
CA GLN A 344 0.41 0.71 23.56
C GLN A 344 -0.41 -0.56 23.89
N MET A 345 -0.17 -1.62 23.12
CA MET A 345 -0.70 -2.96 23.37
C MET A 345 -0.52 -3.37 24.85
N PRO A 346 -1.60 -3.65 25.60
CA PRO A 346 -1.57 -3.70 27.05
C PRO A 346 -0.99 -5.02 27.59
N ASP A 347 -0.33 -4.95 28.75
CA ASP A 347 0.24 -6.12 29.48
C ASP A 347 -0.86 -6.91 30.23
N THR A 348 -1.90 -7.34 29.50
CA THR A 348 -2.97 -8.23 30.00
C THR A 348 -2.60 -9.69 29.74
N PRO A 349 -3.18 -10.67 30.46
CA PRO A 349 -2.89 -12.07 30.19
C PRO A 349 -3.36 -12.55 28.81
N GLU A 350 -4.37 -11.92 28.20
CA GLU A 350 -4.84 -12.17 26.83
C GLU A 350 -3.76 -11.78 25.80
N CYS A 351 -3.22 -10.56 25.92
CA CYS A 351 -2.13 -10.06 25.07
C CYS A 351 -0.82 -10.83 25.31
N THR A 352 -0.56 -11.22 26.56
CA THR A 352 0.56 -12.11 26.91
C THR A 352 0.42 -13.50 26.27
N MET A 353 -0.79 -14.06 26.23
CA MET A 353 -1.09 -15.34 25.56
C MET A 353 -0.90 -15.22 24.03
N PHE A 354 -1.38 -14.13 23.43
CA PHE A 354 -1.16 -13.81 22.02
C PHE A 354 0.33 -13.85 21.66
N HIS A 355 1.18 -13.12 22.38
CA HIS A 355 2.62 -13.08 22.10
C HIS A 355 3.29 -14.46 22.18
N ALA A 356 2.86 -15.32 23.11
CA ALA A 356 3.47 -16.63 23.31
C ALA A 356 2.95 -17.73 22.37
N ILE A 357 1.79 -17.55 21.73
CA ILE A 357 1.20 -18.52 20.80
C ILE A 357 1.31 -18.07 19.33
N THR A 358 1.40 -16.75 19.07
CA THR A 358 1.58 -16.18 17.71
C THR A 358 2.92 -15.42 17.59
N PRO A 359 4.07 -16.14 17.65
CA PRO A 359 5.38 -15.51 17.72
C PRO A 359 5.82 -14.81 16.43
N SER A 360 5.35 -15.28 15.27
CA SER A 360 5.69 -14.76 13.94
C SER A 360 4.85 -13.52 13.57
N ARG A 361 4.89 -12.51 14.43
CA ARG A 361 4.13 -11.25 14.31
C ARG A 361 5.03 -10.09 14.72
N PRO A 362 5.00 -8.94 14.01
CA PRO A 362 5.78 -7.76 14.39
C PRO A 362 5.57 -7.32 15.85
N TYR A 363 4.32 -7.37 16.34
CA TYR A 363 3.97 -7.08 17.73
C TYR A 363 4.59 -8.07 18.75
N SER A 364 4.84 -9.32 18.35
CA SER A 364 5.38 -10.39 19.20
C SER A 364 6.90 -10.51 19.14
N GLU A 365 7.51 -10.21 17.99
CA GLU A 365 8.96 -10.32 17.77
C GLU A 365 9.76 -9.46 18.75
N ALA A 366 9.36 -8.20 18.95
CA ALA A 366 10.00 -7.30 19.92
C ALA A 366 9.88 -7.81 21.36
N VAL A 367 8.72 -8.38 21.74
CA VAL A 367 8.48 -8.92 23.09
C VAL A 367 9.29 -10.20 23.32
N LEU A 368 9.39 -11.07 22.31
CA LEU A 368 10.13 -12.33 22.37
C LEU A 368 11.65 -12.16 22.26
N ALA A 369 12.14 -11.01 21.81
CA ALA A 369 13.55 -10.63 21.90
C ALA A 369 13.98 -10.33 23.35
N GLU A 370 13.05 -9.95 24.24
CA GLU A 370 13.33 -9.64 25.65
C GLU A 370 12.84 -10.70 26.64
N LYS A 371 11.69 -11.33 26.40
CA LYS A 371 11.02 -12.29 27.30
C LYS A 371 10.95 -13.69 26.66
N ILE A 372 11.27 -14.75 27.41
CA ILE A 372 11.13 -16.11 26.87
C ILE A 372 9.67 -16.59 26.89
N ARG A 373 9.29 -17.41 25.91
CA ARG A 373 7.92 -17.95 25.74
C ARG A 373 7.31 -18.56 27.00
N ILE A 374 8.12 -19.25 27.82
CA ILE A 374 7.68 -19.88 29.07
C ILE A 374 7.21 -18.82 30.08
N GLU A 375 7.96 -17.74 30.27
CA GLU A 375 7.64 -16.66 31.22
C GLU A 375 6.34 -15.95 30.84
N LEU A 376 6.10 -15.75 29.54
CA LEU A 376 4.83 -15.22 29.03
C LEU A 376 3.67 -16.17 29.38
N LEU A 377 3.77 -17.45 29.03
CA LEU A 377 2.69 -18.44 29.29
C LEU A 377 2.41 -18.60 30.79
N GLU A 378 3.45 -18.63 31.64
CA GLU A 378 3.27 -18.68 33.10
C GLU A 378 2.64 -17.40 33.65
N SER A 379 3.05 -16.22 33.18
CA SER A 379 2.46 -14.93 33.59
C SER A 379 0.98 -14.80 33.20
N ALA A 380 0.61 -15.27 32.01
CA ALA A 380 -0.77 -15.32 31.56
C ALA A 380 -1.62 -16.32 32.38
N LEU A 381 -1.17 -17.57 32.47
CA LEU A 381 -1.90 -18.66 33.12
C LEU A 381 -1.97 -18.53 34.66
N ALA A 382 -1.10 -17.72 35.28
CA ALA A 382 -1.20 -17.35 36.68
C ALA A 382 -2.34 -16.35 36.98
N GLN A 383 -2.86 -15.66 35.95
CA GLN A 383 -3.93 -14.65 36.07
C GLN A 383 -5.27 -15.13 35.48
N LEU A 384 -5.21 -16.03 34.50
CA LEU A 384 -6.39 -16.64 33.87
C LEU A 384 -6.96 -17.79 34.72
N THR A 385 -8.29 -17.81 34.87
CA THR A 385 -9.03 -18.80 35.66
C THR A 385 -10.31 -19.22 34.93
N LEU A 386 -11.00 -20.27 35.40
CA LEU A 386 -12.31 -20.65 34.84
C LEU A 386 -13.40 -19.57 34.98
N ASP A 387 -13.20 -18.59 35.88
CA ASP A 387 -14.11 -17.46 36.07
C ASP A 387 -13.69 -16.20 35.27
N THR A 388 -12.50 -16.20 34.65
CA THR A 388 -11.94 -15.01 33.95
C THR A 388 -11.52 -15.25 32.50
N ALA A 389 -11.17 -16.49 32.10
CA ALA A 389 -10.86 -16.83 30.72
C ALA A 389 -12.13 -16.97 29.85
N PRO A 390 -12.07 -16.74 28.52
CA PRO A 390 -13.22 -16.89 27.62
C PRO A 390 -13.89 -18.27 27.65
N SER A 391 -13.11 -19.33 27.85
CA SER A 391 -13.60 -20.70 28.01
C SER A 391 -12.60 -21.59 28.77
N ALA A 392 -13.04 -22.78 29.18
CA ALA A 392 -12.13 -23.81 29.67
C ALA A 392 -11.21 -24.34 28.55
N ASP A 393 -11.67 -24.34 27.30
CA ASP A 393 -10.87 -24.76 26.14
C ASP A 393 -9.75 -23.76 25.80
N TYR A 394 -9.96 -22.45 26.04
CA TYR A 394 -8.92 -21.41 25.99
C TYR A 394 -7.77 -21.70 26.97
N LEU A 395 -8.13 -22.06 28.23
CA LEU A 395 -7.14 -22.47 29.23
C LEU A 395 -6.41 -23.74 28.80
N ALA A 396 -7.12 -24.72 28.22
CA ALA A 396 -6.52 -25.96 27.72
C ALA A 396 -5.47 -25.70 26.64
N LEU A 397 -5.73 -24.78 25.70
CA LEU A 397 -4.75 -24.39 24.68
C LEU A 397 -3.49 -23.75 25.28
N GLY A 398 -3.67 -22.79 26.21
CA GLY A 398 -2.55 -22.19 26.93
C GLY A 398 -1.71 -23.20 27.73
N TYR A 399 -2.36 -24.09 28.49
CA TYR A 399 -1.67 -25.14 29.25
C TYR A 399 -0.99 -26.20 28.36
N LEU A 400 -1.53 -26.48 27.17
CA LEU A 400 -0.89 -27.35 26.18
C LEU A 400 0.37 -26.70 25.62
N HIS A 401 0.31 -25.42 25.24
CA HIS A 401 1.47 -24.68 24.74
C HIS A 401 2.56 -24.52 25.82
N LEU A 402 2.18 -24.30 27.09
CA LEU A 402 3.12 -24.31 28.21
C LEU A 402 3.75 -25.69 28.43
N ALA A 403 2.97 -26.77 28.31
CA ALA A 403 3.51 -28.12 28.38
C ALA A 403 4.51 -28.41 27.26
N MET A 404 4.25 -27.95 26.02
CA MET A 404 5.19 -28.11 24.90
C MET A 404 6.45 -27.27 25.07
N ALA A 405 6.33 -26.00 25.47
CA ALA A 405 7.50 -25.14 25.75
C ALA A 405 8.38 -25.73 26.87
N TYR A 406 7.79 -26.42 27.84
CA TYR A 406 8.55 -27.18 28.85
C TYR A 406 9.18 -28.47 28.31
N LEU A 407 8.57 -29.17 27.35
CA LEU A 407 9.20 -30.32 26.68
C LEU A 407 10.33 -29.90 25.73
N GLU A 408 10.23 -28.73 25.11
CA GLU A 408 11.25 -28.07 24.28
C GLU A 408 12.55 -27.91 25.08
N GLN A 409 12.45 -27.41 26.32
CA GLN A 409 13.55 -27.29 27.29
C GLN A 409 13.87 -28.60 28.06
N ASN A 410 13.27 -29.73 27.66
CA ASN A 410 13.40 -31.05 28.31
C ASN A 410 12.99 -31.09 29.81
N GLU A 411 12.22 -30.12 30.30
CA GLU A 411 11.70 -30.05 31.67
C GLU A 411 10.43 -30.91 31.86
N VAL A 412 10.53 -32.20 31.55
CA VAL A 412 9.41 -33.17 31.52
C VAL A 412 8.52 -33.12 32.78
N SER A 413 9.11 -32.92 33.97
CA SER A 413 8.34 -32.81 35.22
C SER A 413 7.49 -31.55 35.31
N LYS A 414 7.88 -30.44 34.68
CA LYS A 414 7.07 -29.22 34.61
C LYS A 414 6.04 -29.30 33.48
N ALA A 415 6.41 -29.88 32.34
CA ALA A 415 5.47 -30.18 31.25
C ALA A 415 4.28 -31.02 31.75
N GLN A 416 4.56 -32.06 32.53
CA GLN A 416 3.52 -32.87 33.17
C GLN A 416 2.68 -32.07 34.17
N GLN A 417 3.24 -31.08 34.88
CA GLN A 417 2.47 -30.21 35.78
C GLN A 417 1.52 -29.31 34.99
N ALA A 418 1.99 -28.63 33.94
CA ALA A 418 1.15 -27.83 33.04
C ALA A 418 0.04 -28.69 32.39
N PHE A 419 0.38 -29.88 31.89
CA PHE A 419 -0.62 -30.82 31.36
C PHE A 419 -1.60 -31.31 32.45
N ASN A 420 -1.17 -31.50 33.69
CA ASN A 420 -2.09 -31.86 34.77
C ASN A 420 -3.08 -30.73 35.08
N HIS A 421 -2.77 -29.45 34.83
CA HIS A 421 -3.77 -28.38 34.90
C HIS A 421 -4.84 -28.56 33.80
N LEU A 422 -4.42 -28.79 32.56
CA LEU A 422 -5.32 -29.11 31.43
C LEU A 422 -6.20 -30.32 31.73
N TYR A 423 -5.62 -31.43 32.17
CA TYR A 423 -6.31 -32.69 32.43
C TYR A 423 -7.41 -32.56 33.51
N ASN A 424 -7.25 -31.63 34.45
CA ASN A 424 -8.22 -31.35 35.52
C ASN A 424 -9.26 -30.26 35.14
N LEU A 425 -9.26 -29.74 33.91
CA LEU A 425 -10.33 -28.88 33.41
C LEU A 425 -11.66 -29.68 33.24
N PRO A 426 -12.83 -29.02 33.30
CA PRO A 426 -14.14 -29.68 33.22
C PRO A 426 -14.32 -30.52 31.94
N ASP A 427 -15.12 -31.58 32.00
CA ASP A 427 -15.30 -32.52 30.87
C ASP A 427 -16.25 -31.96 29.77
N GLU A 428 -16.94 -30.85 30.05
CA GLU A 428 -17.63 -30.03 29.05
C GLU A 428 -16.68 -29.19 28.17
N ALA A 429 -15.39 -29.13 28.50
CA ALA A 429 -14.36 -28.49 27.69
C ALA A 429 -13.93 -29.45 26.55
N SER A 430 -14.45 -29.20 25.36
CA SER A 430 -14.37 -30.09 24.19
C SER A 430 -12.96 -30.35 23.67
N PHE A 431 -12.12 -29.32 23.62
CA PHE A 431 -10.71 -29.45 23.25
C PHE A 431 -9.92 -30.11 24.37
N ALA A 432 -10.16 -29.73 25.63
CA ALA A 432 -9.53 -30.40 26.77
C ALA A 432 -9.85 -31.91 26.79
N GLN A 433 -11.09 -32.29 26.52
CA GLN A 433 -11.53 -33.69 26.47
C GLN A 433 -10.88 -34.46 25.31
N LEU A 434 -10.81 -33.88 24.11
CA LEU A 434 -10.05 -34.46 22.99
C LEU A 434 -8.59 -34.69 23.39
N VAL A 435 -7.93 -33.69 23.99
CA VAL A 435 -6.54 -33.80 24.46
C VAL A 435 -6.37 -34.89 25.54
N LYS A 436 -7.34 -35.06 26.46
CA LYS A 436 -7.35 -36.17 27.43
C LYS A 436 -7.47 -37.53 26.74
N GLU A 437 -8.32 -37.65 25.72
CA GLU A 437 -8.53 -38.87 24.95
C GLU A 437 -7.28 -39.25 24.14
N LEU A 438 -6.71 -38.30 23.37
CA LEU A 438 -5.46 -38.50 22.64
C LEU A 438 -4.29 -38.90 23.56
N TYR A 439 -4.21 -38.33 24.76
CA TYR A 439 -3.20 -38.70 25.76
C TYR A 439 -3.38 -40.13 26.28
N ALA A 440 -4.61 -40.60 26.42
CA ALA A 440 -4.91 -41.98 26.79
C ALA A 440 -4.66 -42.98 25.65
N GLU A 441 -4.92 -42.59 24.40
CA GLU A 441 -4.62 -43.40 23.21
C GLU A 441 -3.11 -43.55 22.96
N ASN A 442 -2.32 -42.52 23.26
CA ASN A 442 -0.87 -42.48 23.05
C ASN A 442 -0.05 -42.91 24.29
N ASP A 443 -0.59 -43.80 25.15
CA ASP A 443 0.08 -44.33 26.36
C ASP A 443 0.66 -43.26 27.32
N GLY A 444 0.12 -42.03 27.29
CA GLY A 444 0.60 -40.89 28.08
C GLY A 444 1.74 -40.09 27.44
N ASN A 445 2.02 -40.25 26.14
CA ASN A 445 3.06 -39.50 25.44
C ASN A 445 2.58 -38.15 24.90
N LEU A 446 2.83 -37.07 25.65
CA LEU A 446 2.54 -35.68 25.25
C LEU A 446 3.09 -35.27 23.87
N VAL A 447 4.24 -35.82 23.46
CA VAL A 447 4.85 -35.51 22.16
C VAL A 447 4.00 -36.09 21.01
N SER A 448 3.47 -37.29 21.18
CA SER A 448 2.58 -37.92 20.19
C SER A 448 1.19 -37.27 20.18
N VAL A 449 0.69 -36.78 21.31
CA VAL A 449 -0.53 -35.94 21.34
C VAL A 449 -0.34 -34.68 20.49
N CYS A 450 0.79 -33.98 20.66
CA CYS A 450 1.09 -32.79 19.88
C CYS A 450 1.24 -33.10 18.39
N GLN A 451 1.92 -34.21 18.05
CA GLN A 451 2.03 -34.70 16.68
C GLN A 451 0.66 -34.98 16.05
N GLN A 452 -0.25 -35.62 16.78
CA GLN A 452 -1.57 -36.00 16.27
C GLN A 452 -2.48 -34.78 16.05
N LEU A 453 -2.42 -33.80 16.95
CA LEU A 453 -3.10 -32.49 16.77
C LEU A 453 -2.53 -31.69 15.59
N TYR A 454 -1.22 -31.73 15.38
CA TYR A 454 -0.55 -31.05 14.26
C TYR A 454 -0.86 -31.71 12.91
N THR A 455 -0.88 -33.05 12.87
CA THR A 455 -1.06 -33.82 11.61
C THR A 455 -2.51 -34.09 11.23
N VAL A 456 -3.47 -33.97 12.17
CA VAL A 456 -4.91 -34.12 11.90
C VAL A 456 -5.70 -32.95 12.52
N PRO A 457 -5.43 -31.69 12.10
CA PRO A 457 -5.97 -30.49 12.74
C PRO A 457 -7.51 -30.41 12.65
N ASP A 458 -8.13 -31.00 11.63
CA ASP A 458 -9.60 -31.05 11.45
C ASP A 458 -10.33 -31.60 12.69
N GLN A 459 -9.66 -32.39 13.55
CA GLN A 459 -10.24 -32.90 14.80
C GLN A 459 -10.59 -31.79 15.81
N VAL A 460 -9.97 -30.61 15.74
CA VAL A 460 -10.24 -29.48 16.65
C VAL A 460 -11.21 -28.44 16.10
N GLU A 461 -11.59 -28.50 14.80
CA GLU A 461 -12.50 -27.52 14.18
C GLU A 461 -13.85 -27.42 14.93
N ALA A 462 -14.35 -28.56 15.42
CA ALA A 462 -15.60 -28.67 16.17
C ALA A 462 -15.46 -28.42 17.69
N THR A 463 -14.35 -27.85 18.15
CA THR A 463 -14.04 -27.62 19.59
C THR A 463 -13.99 -26.14 19.95
N GLY A 464 -14.06 -25.82 21.24
CA GLY A 464 -14.10 -24.46 21.80
C GLY A 464 -12.79 -23.65 21.69
N ILE A 465 -11.90 -23.99 20.76
CA ILE A 465 -10.71 -23.21 20.41
C ILE A 465 -10.68 -22.68 18.97
N SER A 466 -11.68 -23.01 18.14
CA SER A 466 -11.67 -22.75 16.69
C SER A 466 -11.30 -21.31 16.31
N ASP A 467 -11.88 -20.33 17.00
CA ASP A 467 -11.61 -18.89 16.77
C ASP A 467 -10.13 -18.52 16.90
N TYR A 468 -9.37 -19.25 17.75
CA TYR A 468 -7.97 -18.96 18.07
C TYR A 468 -6.94 -19.61 17.14
N ILE A 469 -7.36 -20.52 16.27
CA ILE A 469 -6.46 -21.41 15.51
C ILE A 469 -6.57 -21.29 13.99
N TYR A 470 -7.46 -20.47 13.47
CA TYR A 470 -7.50 -20.18 12.04
C TYR A 470 -6.29 -19.36 11.59
N ALA A 471 -5.80 -19.63 10.39
CA ALA A 471 -4.70 -18.89 9.78
C ALA A 471 -4.98 -17.37 9.77
N GLY A 472 -6.23 -16.95 9.57
CA GLY A 472 -6.64 -15.55 9.59
C GLY A 472 -6.54 -14.88 10.96
N SER A 473 -6.96 -15.52 12.05
CA SER A 473 -6.78 -14.93 13.40
C SER A 473 -5.30 -14.97 13.82
N VAL A 474 -4.60 -16.07 13.53
CA VAL A 474 -3.17 -16.24 13.83
C VAL A 474 -2.31 -15.22 13.08
N THR A 475 -2.49 -15.05 11.75
CA THR A 475 -1.64 -14.19 10.90
C THR A 475 -2.18 -12.78 10.67
N GLY A 476 -3.47 -12.53 10.94
CA GLY A 476 -4.12 -11.24 10.67
C GLY A 476 -4.47 -11.03 9.19
N PHE A 477 -4.34 -12.06 8.36
CA PHE A 477 -4.69 -12.01 6.94
C PHE A 477 -6.13 -12.51 6.72
N PHE A 478 -7.01 -11.64 6.23
CA PHE A 478 -8.45 -11.94 6.05
C PHE A 478 -8.84 -12.31 4.60
N GLY A 479 -7.85 -12.61 3.75
CA GLY A 479 -8.06 -13.03 2.35
C GLY A 479 -8.35 -14.53 2.16
N ALA A 480 -8.15 -15.02 0.94
CA ALA A 480 -8.35 -16.43 0.60
C ALA A 480 -7.34 -17.34 1.34
N GLY A 481 -7.83 -18.32 2.10
CA GLY A 481 -7.03 -19.16 2.99
C GLY A 481 -7.07 -18.75 4.47
N SER A 482 -7.64 -17.59 4.80
CA SER A 482 -7.83 -17.13 6.20
C SER A 482 -8.61 -18.12 7.08
N ALA A 483 -9.58 -18.84 6.51
CA ALA A 483 -10.37 -19.87 7.19
C ALA A 483 -9.73 -21.27 7.21
N MET A 484 -8.47 -21.43 6.78
CA MET A 484 -7.73 -22.69 6.97
C MET A 484 -7.24 -22.78 8.41
N LEU A 485 -7.17 -24.00 8.98
CA LEU A 485 -6.57 -24.22 10.30
C LEU A 485 -5.05 -24.00 10.25
N ASN A 486 -4.47 -23.48 11.32
CA ASN A 486 -3.04 -23.34 11.53
C ASN A 486 -2.57 -24.38 12.57
N PRO A 487 -1.89 -25.47 12.16
CA PRO A 487 -1.42 -26.53 13.06
C PRO A 487 -0.53 -26.05 14.22
N ASP A 488 0.39 -25.11 13.96
CA ASP A 488 1.33 -24.60 14.98
C ASP A 488 0.63 -23.81 16.10
N ALA A 489 -0.54 -23.24 15.82
CA ALA A 489 -1.40 -22.56 16.79
C ALA A 489 -2.29 -23.53 17.60
N ILE A 490 -2.40 -24.80 17.19
CA ILE A 490 -3.07 -25.87 17.95
C ILE A 490 -2.06 -26.60 18.83
N CYS A 491 -0.90 -26.94 18.26
CA CYS A 491 0.25 -27.44 19.00
C CYS A 491 1.56 -27.17 18.22
N PRO A 492 2.58 -26.53 18.82
CA PRO A 492 3.78 -26.05 18.11
C PRO A 492 4.78 -27.20 17.87
N TYR A 493 4.37 -28.20 17.10
CA TYR A 493 5.06 -29.49 17.00
C TYR A 493 6.44 -29.42 16.30
N PRO A 494 6.60 -28.75 15.13
CA PRO A 494 7.90 -28.59 14.50
C PRO A 494 8.89 -27.83 15.39
N GLN A 495 8.42 -26.78 16.10
CA GLN A 495 9.23 -26.06 17.08
C GLN A 495 9.68 -26.99 18.22
N LEU A 496 8.77 -27.76 18.80
CA LEU A 496 9.05 -28.72 19.86
C LEU A 496 10.12 -29.74 19.45
N ILE A 497 10.04 -30.31 18.26
CA ILE A 497 11.03 -31.28 17.77
C ILE A 497 12.35 -30.58 17.43
N THR A 498 12.30 -29.41 16.77
CA THR A 498 13.47 -28.58 16.44
C THR A 498 14.28 -28.21 17.69
N GLY A 499 13.63 -27.65 18.72
CA GLY A 499 14.29 -27.26 19.97
C GLY A 499 14.90 -28.44 20.73
N ARG A 500 14.17 -29.57 20.81
CA ARG A 500 14.68 -30.79 21.47
C ARG A 500 15.84 -31.45 20.71
N LEU A 501 15.85 -31.32 19.39
CA LEU A 501 16.94 -31.78 18.53
C LEU A 501 18.17 -30.86 18.68
N MET A 502 18.01 -29.53 18.64
CA MET A 502 19.09 -28.57 18.94
C MET A 502 19.68 -28.72 20.35
N ALA A 503 18.85 -29.10 21.34
CA ALA A 503 19.29 -29.35 22.71
C ALA A 503 20.14 -30.63 22.88
N LEU A 504 20.23 -31.51 21.87
CA LEU A 504 21.02 -32.74 21.97
C LEU A 504 22.51 -32.44 22.18
N SER A 505 23.15 -33.35 22.92
CA SER A 505 24.57 -33.28 23.28
C SER A 505 25.13 -34.70 23.22
N LEU A 506 25.54 -35.11 22.02
CA LEU A 506 25.98 -36.49 21.78
C LEU A 506 27.49 -36.59 22.06
N PRO A 507 28.00 -37.68 22.67
CA PRO A 507 29.43 -37.80 22.96
C PRO A 507 30.22 -38.01 21.66
N ALA A 508 31.19 -37.15 21.35
CA ALA A 508 31.94 -37.21 20.08
C ALA A 508 32.85 -38.44 19.95
N ASN A 509 33.15 -39.13 21.06
CA ASN A 509 33.84 -40.43 21.04
C ASN A 509 32.94 -41.61 20.65
N GLN A 510 31.68 -41.36 20.24
CA GLN A 510 30.76 -42.32 19.67
C GLN A 510 30.25 -41.85 18.30
N HIS A 511 29.92 -42.81 17.44
CA HIS A 511 29.32 -42.53 16.14
C HIS A 511 27.89 -41.96 16.33
N PRO A 512 27.49 -40.84 15.70
CA PRO A 512 26.23 -40.17 16.00
C PRO A 512 25.00 -41.07 15.86
N ALA A 513 24.95 -41.95 14.84
CA ALA A 513 23.86 -42.94 14.69
C ALA A 513 23.67 -43.88 15.91
N THR A 514 24.72 -44.16 16.70
CA THR A 514 24.61 -44.95 17.93
C THR A 514 23.98 -44.13 19.04
N SER A 515 24.52 -42.93 19.31
CA SER A 515 24.02 -42.00 20.33
C SER A 515 22.57 -41.57 20.07
N LEU A 516 22.22 -41.33 18.79
CA LEU A 516 20.85 -41.06 18.35
C LEU A 516 19.94 -42.28 18.54
N GLY A 517 20.41 -43.48 18.22
CA GLY A 517 19.68 -44.73 18.42
C GLY A 517 19.37 -45.02 19.90
N GLU A 518 20.28 -44.70 20.82
CA GLU A 518 20.03 -44.77 22.28
C GLU A 518 18.95 -43.77 22.75
N LEU A 519 18.77 -42.67 22.02
CA LEU A 519 17.72 -41.66 22.23
C LEU A 519 16.43 -41.94 21.42
N GLY A 520 16.39 -43.05 20.67
CA GLY A 520 15.25 -43.46 19.84
C GLY A 520 15.13 -42.76 18.48
N TYR A 521 16.14 -42.01 18.04
CA TYR A 521 16.21 -41.41 16.71
C TYR A 521 16.94 -42.35 15.72
N THR A 522 16.53 -42.33 14.47
CA THR A 522 17.24 -42.95 13.35
C THR A 522 18.13 -41.90 12.69
N PHE A 523 19.39 -42.24 12.38
CA PHE A 523 20.25 -41.45 11.50
C PHE A 523 20.42 -42.23 10.20
N SER A 524 20.12 -41.60 9.05
CA SER A 524 20.13 -42.25 7.74
C SER A 524 20.66 -41.33 6.64
N GLN A 525 21.05 -41.89 5.49
CA GLN A 525 21.63 -41.15 4.34
C GLN A 525 22.78 -40.22 4.76
N TYR A 526 23.60 -40.68 5.71
CA TYR A 526 24.67 -39.90 6.33
C TYR A 526 26.05 -40.27 5.80
N ASP A 527 26.94 -39.28 5.81
CA ASP A 527 28.39 -39.41 5.62
C ASP A 527 29.09 -38.41 6.57
N SER A 528 30.41 -38.50 6.67
CA SER A 528 31.23 -37.57 7.45
C SER A 528 32.28 -36.86 6.61
N PHE A 529 32.45 -35.57 6.93
CA PHE A 529 33.26 -34.62 6.17
C PHE A 529 34.16 -33.82 7.11
N ASN A 530 35.03 -32.99 6.54
CA ASN A 530 35.75 -31.95 7.26
C ASN A 530 35.62 -30.69 6.40
N LEU A 531 34.88 -29.72 6.91
CA LEU A 531 34.35 -28.54 6.22
C LEU A 531 35.02 -27.27 6.73
N ASP A 532 35.29 -27.20 8.04
CA ASP A 532 35.91 -26.05 8.73
C ASP A 532 37.46 -26.11 8.77
N SER A 533 38.04 -27.27 8.42
CA SER A 533 39.48 -27.57 8.47
C SER A 533 40.08 -27.81 9.87
N ASP A 534 39.29 -28.23 10.86
CA ASP A 534 39.78 -28.65 12.18
C ASP A 534 40.36 -30.10 12.21
N ALA A 535 40.42 -30.76 13.38
CA ALA A 535 40.87 -32.15 13.54
C ALA A 535 39.74 -33.18 13.69
N SER A 536 38.48 -32.74 13.70
CA SER A 536 37.25 -33.50 13.91
C SER A 536 36.61 -33.88 12.56
N LEU A 537 35.37 -34.38 12.59
CA LEU A 537 34.58 -34.66 11.39
C LEU A 537 33.10 -34.32 11.62
N GLU A 538 32.52 -33.57 10.70
CA GLU A 538 31.12 -33.16 10.74
C GLU A 538 30.25 -34.19 10.03
N TRP A 539 29.12 -34.51 10.64
CA TRP A 539 28.23 -35.58 10.17
C TRP A 539 26.97 -34.98 9.57
N LEU A 540 26.89 -34.93 8.24
CA LEU A 540 25.65 -34.59 7.54
C LEU A 540 24.77 -35.84 7.47
N GLY A 541 23.48 -35.71 7.72
CA GLY A 541 22.52 -36.77 7.40
C GLY A 541 21.08 -36.45 7.77
N ILE A 542 20.20 -37.41 7.51
CA ILE A 542 18.79 -37.33 7.88
C ILE A 542 18.63 -37.88 9.30
N VAL A 543 18.31 -37.01 10.25
CA VAL A 543 17.81 -37.41 11.57
C VAL A 543 16.29 -37.55 11.45
N GLN A 544 15.80 -38.76 11.68
CA GLN A 544 14.37 -39.09 11.64
C GLN A 544 13.93 -39.71 12.96
N LYS A 545 12.72 -39.37 13.41
CA LYS A 545 12.03 -40.14 14.45
C LYS A 545 10.53 -40.15 14.21
N GLU A 546 9.86 -39.06 14.55
CA GLU A 546 8.48 -38.79 14.15
C GLU A 546 8.41 -37.98 12.84
N GLU A 547 9.25 -36.97 12.72
CA GLU A 547 9.54 -36.21 11.48
C GLU A 547 10.98 -36.49 11.00
N ALA A 548 11.36 -35.96 9.83
CA ALA A 548 12.69 -36.06 9.25
C ALA A 548 13.33 -34.68 9.03
N TYR A 549 14.58 -34.52 9.44
CA TYR A 549 15.35 -33.28 9.37
C TYR A 549 16.73 -33.53 8.75
N LEU A 550 17.20 -32.61 7.89
CA LEU A 550 18.60 -32.54 7.48
C LEU A 550 19.38 -31.88 8.62
N VAL A 551 20.34 -32.59 9.17
CA VAL A 551 21.15 -32.14 10.31
C VAL A 551 22.62 -32.29 9.97
N LEU A 552 23.41 -31.30 10.36
CA LEU A 552 24.86 -31.37 10.46
C LEU A 552 25.25 -31.47 11.93
N PHE A 553 26.06 -32.44 12.33
CA PHE A 553 26.65 -32.50 13.67
C PHE A 553 28.11 -32.07 13.65
N ASP A 554 28.49 -31.14 14.51
CA ASP A 554 29.83 -30.55 14.67
C ASP A 554 30.41 -30.85 16.08
N GLU A 555 31.72 -31.09 16.23
CA GLU A 555 32.33 -31.40 17.54
C GLU A 555 32.78 -30.14 18.28
N LYS A 556 32.08 -29.83 19.39
CA LYS A 556 32.44 -28.73 20.29
C LYS A 556 32.69 -29.24 21.70
N ASP A 557 33.90 -28.99 22.23
CA ASP A 557 34.34 -29.39 23.58
C ASP A 557 34.15 -30.90 23.89
N GLY A 558 34.29 -31.78 22.89
CA GLY A 558 34.09 -33.23 23.02
C GLY A 558 32.64 -33.70 22.84
N VAL A 559 31.75 -32.82 22.40
CA VAL A 559 30.31 -33.06 22.24
C VAL A 559 29.89 -32.70 20.82
N LEU A 560 29.28 -33.65 20.11
CA LEU A 560 28.62 -33.41 18.84
C LEU A 560 27.34 -32.59 19.04
N LYS A 561 27.28 -31.43 18.38
CA LYS A 561 26.19 -30.45 18.42
C LYS A 561 25.46 -30.39 17.07
N PRO A 562 24.13 -30.55 17.04
CA PRO A 562 23.35 -30.48 15.80
C PRO A 562 23.02 -29.03 15.40
N THR A 563 23.34 -28.69 14.16
CA THR A 563 22.72 -27.60 13.40
C THR A 563 21.66 -28.21 12.49
N ILE A 564 20.40 -27.81 12.66
CA ILE A 564 19.30 -28.20 11.78
C ILE A 564 19.33 -27.30 10.55
N LEU A 565 19.40 -27.92 9.37
CA LEU A 565 19.51 -27.22 8.10
C LEU A 565 18.14 -27.06 7.43
N SER A 566 17.33 -28.13 7.41
CA SER A 566 15.98 -28.10 6.82
C SER A 566 15.11 -29.27 7.30
N ASN A 567 13.79 -29.13 7.20
CA ASN A 567 12.82 -30.22 7.30
C ASN A 567 12.71 -31.00 5.96
N ILE A 568 12.42 -32.30 6.03
CA ILE A 568 12.39 -33.20 4.87
C ILE A 568 11.04 -33.92 4.77
N CYS A 569 10.59 -34.16 3.54
CA CYS A 569 9.50 -35.10 3.26
C CYS A 569 9.84 -36.53 3.75
N VAL A 570 9.07 -37.03 4.71
CA VAL A 570 9.29 -38.35 5.37
C VAL A 570 9.13 -39.54 4.42
N ASP A 571 8.18 -39.49 3.48
CA ASP A 571 7.90 -40.58 2.53
C ASP A 571 8.76 -40.52 1.24
N CYS A 572 9.60 -39.50 1.09
CA CYS A 572 10.39 -39.29 -0.11
C CYS A 572 11.63 -40.20 -0.12
N GLN A 573 11.52 -41.39 -0.70
CA GLN A 573 12.54 -42.45 -0.53
C GLN A 573 13.90 -42.16 -1.21
N ASP A 574 13.96 -41.21 -2.15
CA ASP A 574 15.19 -40.76 -2.83
C ASP A 574 15.62 -39.33 -2.38
N ALA A 575 15.24 -38.90 -1.17
CA ALA A 575 15.22 -37.49 -0.77
C ALA A 575 16.55 -36.71 -0.65
N LEU A 576 17.72 -37.34 -0.71
CA LEU A 576 18.98 -36.63 -0.41
C LEU A 576 20.17 -37.14 -1.24
N ILE A 577 20.77 -36.25 -2.03
CA ILE A 577 22.03 -36.48 -2.75
C ILE A 577 22.96 -35.28 -2.57
N TYR A 578 24.24 -35.51 -2.34
CA TYR A 578 25.24 -34.46 -2.14
C TYR A 578 26.65 -34.89 -2.54
N GLU A 579 27.52 -33.91 -2.77
CA GLU A 579 28.94 -34.08 -3.08
C GLU A 579 29.77 -33.09 -2.23
N LEU A 580 30.87 -33.57 -1.65
CA LEU A 580 31.90 -32.68 -1.09
C LEU A 580 32.70 -32.04 -2.24
N ARG A 581 32.86 -30.73 -2.19
CA ARG A 581 33.68 -29.95 -3.12
C ARG A 581 34.56 -28.95 -2.37
N GLN A 582 35.46 -28.31 -3.10
CA GLN A 582 36.41 -27.35 -2.57
C GLN A 582 36.60 -26.21 -3.58
N ASP A 583 36.54 -24.96 -3.10
CA ASP A 583 36.87 -23.76 -3.86
C ASP A 583 37.88 -22.88 -3.10
N GLU A 584 38.03 -21.61 -3.50
CA GLU A 584 38.99 -20.67 -2.89
C GLU A 584 38.63 -20.28 -1.44
N GLN A 585 37.39 -20.49 -1.00
CA GLN A 585 36.95 -20.19 0.37
C GLN A 585 37.05 -21.38 1.33
N GLY A 586 37.13 -22.62 0.81
CA GLY A 586 37.28 -23.82 1.63
C GLY A 586 36.55 -25.04 1.08
N ALA A 587 36.33 -26.02 1.96
CA ALA A 587 35.48 -27.16 1.67
C ALA A 587 34.00 -26.79 1.82
N TYR A 588 33.14 -27.38 1.00
CA TYR A 588 31.69 -27.15 1.06
C TYR A 588 30.94 -28.36 0.52
N LEU A 589 29.72 -28.57 0.99
CA LEU A 589 28.81 -29.57 0.44
C LEU A 589 27.85 -28.89 -0.52
N ILE A 590 27.58 -29.55 -1.63
CA ILE A 590 26.53 -29.15 -2.58
C ILE A 590 25.62 -30.34 -2.84
N GLY A 591 24.31 -30.13 -2.79
CA GLY A 591 23.34 -31.23 -2.84
C GLY A 591 21.98 -30.82 -3.36
N ARG A 592 21.07 -31.79 -3.34
CA ARG A 592 19.66 -31.65 -3.70
C ARG A 592 18.84 -32.44 -2.70
N ILE A 593 17.75 -31.83 -2.23
CA ILE A 593 16.87 -32.37 -1.19
C ILE A 593 15.40 -32.30 -1.60
N SER A 594 14.62 -33.33 -1.26
CA SER A 594 13.16 -33.32 -1.43
C SER A 594 12.47 -32.70 -0.21
N SER A 595 12.17 -31.40 -0.29
CA SER A 595 11.45 -30.64 0.74
C SER A 595 10.01 -30.34 0.30
N TYR A 596 9.12 -30.10 1.26
CA TYR A 596 7.78 -29.56 0.99
C TYR A 596 7.89 -28.05 0.72
N GLN A 597 7.24 -27.57 -0.34
CA GLN A 597 7.13 -26.15 -0.71
C GLN A 597 5.68 -25.83 -1.06
N MET A 598 5.20 -24.64 -0.68
CA MET A 598 3.88 -24.15 -1.08
C MET A 598 3.85 -23.91 -2.59
N THR A 599 2.78 -24.34 -3.27
CA THR A 599 2.53 -23.94 -4.66
C THR A 599 1.78 -22.61 -4.72
N CYS A 600 2.22 -21.70 -5.60
CA CYS A 600 1.54 -20.41 -5.84
C CYS A 600 0.26 -20.57 -6.68
N THR A 601 -0.64 -21.44 -6.25
CA THR A 601 -2.01 -21.62 -6.77
C THR A 601 -3.02 -21.21 -5.70
N LEU A 602 -4.22 -20.83 -6.12
CA LEU A 602 -5.34 -20.47 -5.22
C LEU A 602 -5.83 -21.61 -4.29
N SER A 603 -5.15 -22.76 -4.30
CA SER A 603 -5.44 -23.93 -3.46
C SER A 603 -4.48 -24.12 -2.27
N ASN A 604 -3.39 -23.34 -2.16
CA ASN A 604 -2.38 -23.45 -1.09
C ASN A 604 -1.81 -24.87 -0.89
N GLU A 605 -1.73 -25.68 -1.95
CA GLU A 605 -1.24 -27.06 -1.87
C GLU A 605 0.27 -27.12 -1.56
N LEU A 606 0.66 -28.06 -0.68
CA LEU A 606 2.07 -28.38 -0.44
C LEU A 606 2.54 -29.41 -1.47
N ALA A 607 3.49 -29.01 -2.32
CA ALA A 607 4.14 -29.90 -3.27
C ALA A 607 5.54 -30.29 -2.76
N VAL A 608 5.92 -31.56 -2.94
CA VAL A 608 7.32 -31.97 -2.80
C VAL A 608 8.09 -31.40 -3.99
N ARG A 609 9.16 -30.63 -3.72
CA ARG A 609 10.08 -30.12 -4.75
C ARG A 609 11.53 -30.47 -4.41
N ASN A 610 12.29 -30.78 -5.45
CA ASN A 610 13.70 -31.13 -5.35
C ASN A 610 14.56 -29.85 -5.40
N SER A 611 14.82 -29.28 -4.23
CA SER A 611 15.56 -28.03 -4.07
C SER A 611 17.06 -28.28 -4.01
N PRO A 612 17.90 -27.59 -4.79
CA PRO A 612 19.34 -27.66 -4.60
C PRO A 612 19.75 -26.85 -3.35
N PHE A 613 20.78 -27.30 -2.65
CA PHE A 613 21.32 -26.67 -1.43
C PHE A 613 22.85 -26.65 -1.37
N LEU A 614 23.40 -25.77 -0.52
CA LEU A 614 24.81 -25.69 -0.16
C LEU A 614 24.98 -25.58 1.37
N VAL A 615 26.03 -26.22 1.90
CA VAL A 615 26.50 -26.07 3.29
C VAL A 615 27.98 -25.68 3.28
N ARG A 616 28.37 -24.69 4.08
CA ARG A 616 29.75 -24.18 4.20
C ARG A 616 30.07 -23.77 5.63
N ALA A 617 31.28 -24.06 6.11
CA ALA A 617 31.75 -23.58 7.41
C ALA A 617 32.08 -22.07 7.37
N THR A 618 31.78 -21.36 8.45
CA THR A 618 32.05 -19.92 8.64
C THR A 618 32.52 -19.63 10.06
N GLU A 619 33.01 -18.41 10.34
CA GLU A 619 33.55 -18.05 11.67
C GLU A 619 32.54 -18.22 12.83
N ASN A 620 31.24 -18.32 12.52
CA ASN A 620 30.15 -18.47 13.49
C ASN A 620 29.53 -19.87 13.52
N GLY A 621 29.94 -20.81 12.65
CA GLY A 621 29.36 -22.14 12.53
C GLY A 621 29.26 -22.60 11.08
N PHE A 622 28.04 -22.83 10.59
CA PHE A 622 27.79 -23.31 9.23
C PHE A 622 26.64 -22.55 8.58
N ASP A 623 26.91 -22.01 7.39
CA ASP A 623 25.94 -21.34 6.56
C ASP A 623 25.21 -22.37 5.69
N PHE A 624 23.89 -22.25 5.60
CA PHE A 624 23.02 -23.09 4.79
C PHE A 624 22.23 -22.24 3.80
N HIS A 625 22.33 -22.59 2.52
CA HIS A 625 21.57 -21.94 1.45
C HIS A 625 20.76 -22.99 0.70
N MET A 626 19.43 -22.84 0.68
CA MET A 626 18.54 -23.62 -0.18
C MET A 626 17.92 -22.70 -1.24
N ARG A 627 17.90 -23.14 -2.50
CA ARG A 627 17.27 -22.39 -3.59
C ARG A 627 15.75 -22.61 -3.58
N GLY A 628 15.02 -21.74 -2.90
CA GLY A 628 13.55 -21.78 -2.85
C GLY A 628 12.92 -21.40 -4.18
N ILE A 629 12.02 -22.25 -4.71
CA ILE A 629 11.34 -22.02 -5.98
C ILE A 629 10.03 -21.27 -5.73
N TYR A 630 10.12 -19.96 -5.46
CA TYR A 630 8.95 -19.11 -5.29
C TYR A 630 8.34 -18.74 -6.66
N CYS A 631 7.12 -19.24 -6.89
CA CYS A 631 6.18 -18.91 -7.96
C CYS A 631 6.63 -19.03 -9.43
N SER A 632 7.91 -19.21 -9.72
CA SER A 632 8.39 -19.73 -11.01
C SER A 632 8.01 -21.22 -11.11
N GLY A 633 7.55 -21.66 -12.28
CA GLY A 633 7.02 -23.02 -12.44
C GLY A 633 8.09 -24.11 -12.32
N ASP A 634 9.29 -23.79 -12.80
CA ASP A 634 10.35 -24.74 -13.12
C ASP A 634 11.18 -25.13 -11.90
N ALA A 635 11.40 -26.44 -11.72
CA ALA A 635 12.43 -26.92 -10.81
C ALA A 635 13.81 -26.77 -11.45
N ASP A 636 14.84 -26.47 -10.65
CA ASP A 636 16.23 -26.50 -11.12
C ASP A 636 16.64 -27.97 -11.28
N GLU A 637 16.34 -28.56 -12.44
CA GLU A 637 16.58 -29.98 -12.76
C GLU A 637 18.03 -30.29 -13.16
N ARG A 638 18.93 -29.30 -13.18
CA ARG A 638 20.33 -29.48 -13.62
C ARG A 638 21.03 -30.63 -12.88
N PRO A 639 21.94 -31.39 -13.53
CA PRO A 639 22.83 -32.31 -12.83
C PRO A 639 23.59 -31.60 -11.71
N LEU A 640 23.82 -32.27 -10.57
CA LEU A 640 24.61 -31.68 -9.46
C LEU A 640 25.96 -31.13 -9.93
N THR A 641 26.58 -31.80 -10.92
CA THR A 641 27.85 -31.40 -11.54
C THR A 641 27.82 -30.04 -12.25
N GLU A 642 26.64 -29.48 -12.54
CA GLU A 642 26.44 -28.18 -13.19
C GLU A 642 26.00 -27.07 -12.23
N ILE A 643 25.70 -27.41 -10.97
CA ILE A 643 25.45 -26.44 -9.89
C ILE A 643 26.76 -26.23 -9.14
N THR A 644 27.04 -25.00 -8.71
CA THR A 644 28.31 -24.57 -8.11
C THR A 644 28.05 -23.72 -6.86
N SER A 645 29.10 -23.34 -6.12
CA SER A 645 28.96 -22.38 -5.00
C SER A 645 28.50 -21.00 -5.47
N ALA A 646 28.77 -20.62 -6.73
CA ALA A 646 28.29 -19.36 -7.31
C ALA A 646 26.76 -19.35 -7.56
N ASP A 647 26.10 -20.50 -7.64
CA ASP A 647 24.63 -20.61 -7.74
C ASP A 647 23.91 -20.32 -6.41
N PHE A 648 24.66 -20.28 -5.29
CA PHE A 648 24.19 -20.02 -3.93
C PHE A 648 24.78 -18.76 -3.31
N ALA A 649 25.71 -18.09 -3.99
CA ALA A 649 26.08 -16.74 -3.61
C ALA A 649 24.81 -15.87 -3.59
N PRO A 650 24.60 -15.00 -2.59
CA PRO A 650 23.57 -13.97 -2.69
C PRO A 650 23.84 -13.18 -3.98
N ASP A 651 22.80 -13.01 -4.81
CA ASP A 651 22.84 -12.47 -6.19
C ASP A 651 23.98 -11.43 -6.33
N PRO A 652 25.08 -11.78 -7.01
CA PRO A 652 26.44 -11.34 -6.68
C PRO A 652 26.52 -9.83 -6.56
N PRO A 653 26.68 -9.32 -5.33
CA PRO A 653 25.84 -8.30 -4.71
C PRO A 653 25.42 -7.28 -5.76
N ARG A 654 24.21 -7.49 -6.34
CA ARG A 654 23.75 -6.83 -7.58
C ARG A 654 24.23 -5.39 -7.53
N PRO A 655 25.14 -4.96 -8.44
CA PRO A 655 25.93 -3.74 -8.26
C PRO A 655 24.97 -2.61 -7.91
N PRO A 656 25.05 -2.08 -6.67
CA PRO A 656 23.86 -1.74 -5.90
C PRO A 656 22.95 -0.83 -6.72
N THR A 657 21.72 -1.32 -6.96
CA THR A 657 20.81 -0.70 -7.93
C THR A 657 20.63 0.76 -7.56
N TRP A 658 20.47 1.64 -8.55
CA TRP A 658 20.34 3.07 -8.29
C TRP A 658 19.20 3.37 -7.29
N HIS A 659 18.14 2.55 -7.27
CA HIS A 659 17.08 2.53 -6.26
C HIS A 659 17.64 2.29 -4.83
N SER A 660 18.44 1.25 -4.63
CA SER A 660 19.02 0.90 -3.32
C SER A 660 20.00 1.96 -2.82
N LEU A 661 20.78 2.56 -3.71
CA LEU A 661 21.70 3.64 -3.35
C LEU A 661 21.01 4.98 -3.14
N LEU A 662 19.90 5.25 -3.84
CA LEU A 662 19.01 6.38 -3.54
C LEU A 662 18.42 6.23 -2.13
N TYR A 663 18.03 5.01 -1.74
CA TYR A 663 17.60 4.71 -0.37
C TYR A 663 18.73 4.91 0.65
N GLU A 664 19.94 4.39 0.41
CA GLU A 664 21.10 4.63 1.29
C GLU A 664 21.46 6.12 1.42
N ALA A 665 21.31 6.91 0.35
CA ALA A 665 21.65 8.33 0.33
C ALA A 665 20.59 9.25 0.96
N THR A 666 19.30 8.86 0.93
CA THR A 666 18.18 9.74 1.30
C THR A 666 17.29 9.22 2.42
N GLY A 667 17.37 7.92 2.76
CA GLY A 667 16.45 7.24 3.66
C GLY A 667 15.04 7.00 3.09
N LYS A 668 14.83 7.28 1.79
CA LYS A 668 13.53 7.19 1.10
C LYS A 668 13.58 6.22 -0.07
N SER A 669 12.46 5.55 -0.33
CA SER A 669 12.23 4.84 -1.60
C SER A 669 12.24 5.81 -2.79
N ASP A 670 12.45 5.28 -3.99
CA ASP A 670 12.31 6.05 -5.24
C ASP A 670 10.89 6.61 -5.38
N TRP A 671 9.87 5.84 -4.97
CA TRP A 671 8.47 6.24 -4.92
C TRP A 671 8.25 7.49 -4.02
N GLU A 672 8.70 7.46 -2.76
CA GLU A 672 8.60 8.60 -1.84
C GLU A 672 9.36 9.82 -2.37
N TRP A 673 10.58 9.64 -2.88
CA TRP A 673 11.42 10.72 -3.37
C TRP A 673 10.81 11.39 -4.61
N MET A 674 10.32 10.60 -5.56
CA MET A 674 9.73 11.09 -6.82
C MET A 674 8.44 11.88 -6.56
N ARG A 675 7.59 11.42 -5.62
CA ARG A 675 6.42 12.18 -5.15
C ARG A 675 6.82 13.54 -4.63
N ASP A 676 7.77 13.58 -3.70
CA ASP A 676 8.13 14.81 -2.99
C ASP A 676 8.76 15.84 -3.95
N VAL A 677 9.53 15.38 -4.94
CA VAL A 677 10.08 16.23 -6.00
C VAL A 677 9.03 16.69 -7.01
N GLN A 678 8.10 15.83 -7.43
CA GLN A 678 6.98 16.26 -8.27
C GLN A 678 6.13 17.32 -7.56
N THR A 679 5.76 17.09 -6.30
CA THR A 679 5.04 18.09 -5.48
C THR A 679 5.82 19.39 -5.42
N ALA A 680 7.11 19.38 -5.08
CA ALA A 680 7.94 20.58 -5.02
C ALA A 680 8.04 21.36 -6.36
N VAL A 681 7.95 20.68 -7.51
CA VAL A 681 7.86 21.33 -8.83
C VAL A 681 6.49 21.97 -9.05
N LEU A 682 5.40 21.25 -8.74
CA LEU A 682 4.02 21.72 -8.92
C LEU A 682 3.68 22.91 -8.02
N THR A 683 4.16 22.90 -6.78
CA THR A 683 3.90 23.95 -5.78
C THR A 683 4.88 25.12 -5.85
N GLN A 684 5.99 24.99 -6.60
CA GLN A 684 7.13 25.93 -6.61
C GLN A 684 7.71 26.24 -5.20
N THR A 685 7.43 25.41 -4.17
CA THR A 685 7.77 25.74 -2.77
C THR A 685 9.25 25.54 -2.42
N ASP A 686 9.98 24.77 -3.21
CA ASP A 686 11.40 24.50 -2.99
C ASP A 686 12.25 25.02 -4.16
N PRO A 687 12.89 26.20 -4.03
CA PRO A 687 13.74 26.74 -5.09
C PRO A 687 15.03 25.91 -5.34
N THR A 688 15.31 24.90 -4.51
CA THR A 688 16.42 23.94 -4.73
C THR A 688 15.98 22.68 -5.49
N VAL A 689 14.69 22.52 -5.84
CA VAL A 689 14.23 21.33 -6.59
C VAL A 689 14.93 21.13 -7.95
N PRO A 690 15.32 22.17 -8.73
CA PRO A 690 16.11 21.96 -9.96
C PRO A 690 17.50 21.39 -9.67
N GLU A 691 18.10 21.77 -8.53
CA GLU A 691 19.41 21.29 -8.10
C GLU A 691 19.32 19.80 -7.69
N LYS A 692 18.25 19.42 -6.97
CA LYS A 692 17.95 18.03 -6.58
C LYS A 692 17.64 17.12 -7.76
N ILE A 693 16.84 17.61 -8.72
CA ILE A 693 16.56 16.91 -9.98
C ILE A 693 17.87 16.73 -10.77
N THR A 694 18.69 17.78 -10.87
CA THR A 694 20.00 17.70 -11.54
C THR A 694 20.94 16.73 -10.85
N GLU A 695 20.98 16.69 -9.51
CA GLU A 695 21.79 15.72 -8.75
C GLU A 695 21.36 14.28 -9.05
N LEU A 696 20.04 13.98 -9.04
CA LEU A 696 19.55 12.64 -9.39
C LEU A 696 19.76 12.30 -10.87
N LEU A 697 19.63 13.25 -11.80
CA LEU A 697 19.93 13.04 -13.23
C LEU A 697 21.41 12.72 -13.49
N ASN A 698 22.34 13.28 -12.69
CA ASN A 698 23.75 12.90 -12.73
C ASN A 698 24.04 11.58 -12.00
N TYR A 699 23.09 11.08 -11.21
CA TYR A 699 23.20 9.87 -10.41
C TYR A 699 22.66 8.63 -11.14
N LEU A 700 21.59 8.78 -11.92
CA LEU A 700 20.94 7.70 -12.64
C LEU A 700 21.81 7.16 -13.80
N PRO A 701 21.98 5.82 -13.93
CA PRO A 701 22.75 5.24 -15.03
C PRO A 701 22.00 5.36 -16.37
N ALA A 702 22.44 6.26 -17.23
CA ALA A 702 21.80 6.55 -18.52
C ALA A 702 21.87 5.42 -19.57
N ASP A 703 22.59 4.33 -19.29
CA ASP A 703 22.64 3.10 -20.08
C ASP A 703 21.81 1.94 -19.48
N ASP A 704 21.10 2.17 -18.37
CA ASP A 704 20.19 1.22 -17.72
C ASP A 704 18.73 1.44 -18.18
N PRO A 705 18.09 0.43 -18.83
CA PRO A 705 16.69 0.52 -19.24
C PRO A 705 15.71 0.75 -18.07
N ASP A 706 16.05 0.31 -16.85
CA ASP A 706 15.18 0.51 -15.68
C ASP A 706 15.29 1.96 -15.14
N ALA A 707 16.38 2.67 -15.44
CA ALA A 707 16.56 4.08 -15.07
C ALA A 707 15.98 5.06 -16.12
N GLN A 708 15.93 4.66 -17.40
CA GLN A 708 15.52 5.54 -18.50
C GLN A 708 14.15 6.25 -18.27
N PRO A 709 13.05 5.57 -17.85
CA PRO A 709 11.76 6.25 -17.64
C PRO A 709 11.80 7.34 -16.56
N TYR A 710 12.68 7.17 -15.55
CA TYR A 710 12.90 8.14 -14.50
C TYR A 710 13.71 9.34 -15.00
N ILE A 711 14.75 9.12 -15.82
CA ILE A 711 15.54 10.18 -16.46
C ILE A 711 14.64 11.07 -17.34
N GLU A 712 13.81 10.44 -18.17
CA GLU A 712 12.86 11.14 -19.04
C GLU A 712 11.84 11.98 -18.24
N HIS A 713 11.27 11.41 -17.16
CA HIS A 713 10.34 12.10 -16.27
C HIS A 713 10.99 13.28 -15.56
N LEU A 714 12.18 13.09 -14.98
CA LEU A 714 12.92 14.12 -14.26
C LEU A 714 13.33 15.28 -15.17
N THR A 715 13.72 14.99 -16.42
CA THR A 715 14.03 16.03 -17.40
C THR A 715 12.77 16.82 -17.80
N TYR A 716 11.61 16.16 -17.90
CA TYR A 716 10.33 16.85 -18.10
C TYR A 716 9.97 17.75 -16.91
N LEU A 717 10.05 17.24 -15.68
CA LEU A 717 9.77 18.01 -14.45
C LEU A 717 10.72 19.22 -14.32
N LEU A 718 11.98 19.10 -14.74
CA LEU A 718 12.93 20.21 -14.76
C LEU A 718 12.49 21.30 -15.74
N GLY A 719 12.09 20.93 -16.97
CA GLY A 719 11.54 21.88 -17.95
C GLY A 719 10.26 22.55 -17.46
N TYR A 720 9.38 21.79 -16.80
CA TYR A 720 8.10 22.28 -16.27
C TYR A 720 8.28 23.20 -15.06
N PHE A 721 9.28 22.95 -14.20
CA PHE A 721 9.68 23.90 -13.17
C PHE A 721 10.08 25.25 -13.79
N TYR A 722 10.93 25.24 -14.82
CA TYR A 722 11.37 26.48 -15.45
C TYR A 722 10.22 27.24 -16.11
N GLU A 723 9.30 26.54 -16.78
CA GLU A 723 8.07 27.12 -17.33
C GLU A 723 7.20 27.78 -16.26
N LEU A 724 6.87 27.08 -15.17
CA LEU A 724 6.08 27.63 -14.06
C LEU A 724 6.77 28.81 -13.36
N SER A 725 8.11 28.81 -13.29
CA SER A 725 8.90 29.92 -12.75
C SER A 725 9.03 31.13 -13.69
N GLY A 726 8.67 30.98 -14.97
CA GLY A 726 8.78 32.00 -16.01
C GLY A 726 10.14 32.11 -16.72
N ASP A 727 11.04 31.13 -16.55
CA ASP A 727 12.30 31.04 -17.29
C ASP A 727 12.10 30.30 -18.63
N GLU A 728 11.50 31.00 -19.59
CA GLU A 728 11.19 30.46 -20.92
C GLU A 728 12.44 29.94 -21.68
N GLU A 729 13.59 30.60 -21.56
CA GLU A 729 14.81 30.19 -22.29
C GLU A 729 15.32 28.83 -21.78
N THR A 730 15.36 28.65 -20.45
CA THR A 730 15.79 27.37 -19.86
C THR A 730 14.73 26.27 -20.00
N ALA A 731 13.44 26.61 -19.92
CA ALA A 731 12.34 25.66 -20.14
C ALA A 731 12.37 25.09 -21.57
N VAL A 732 12.42 25.96 -22.59
CA VAL A 732 12.49 25.55 -24.00
C VAL A 732 13.76 24.74 -24.28
N ALA A 733 14.91 25.14 -23.73
CA ALA A 733 16.15 24.37 -23.88
C ALA A 733 16.03 22.96 -23.29
N THR A 734 15.43 22.82 -22.11
CA THR A 734 15.26 21.53 -21.42
C THR A 734 14.28 20.60 -22.15
N TYR A 735 13.14 21.13 -22.61
CA TYR A 735 12.19 20.38 -23.43
C TYR A 735 12.79 19.93 -24.76
N LEU A 736 13.58 20.79 -25.42
CA LEU A 736 14.26 20.43 -26.67
C LEU A 736 15.32 19.34 -26.48
N ASP A 737 16.03 19.31 -25.34
CA ASP A 737 17.02 18.26 -25.03
C ASP A 737 16.34 16.90 -24.79
N LEU A 738 15.29 16.87 -23.95
CA LEU A 738 14.45 15.69 -23.72
C LEU A 738 13.95 15.08 -25.04
N ILE A 739 13.38 15.90 -25.92
CA ILE A 739 12.86 15.45 -27.23
C ILE A 739 13.98 14.95 -28.16
N GLN A 740 15.19 15.51 -28.08
CA GLN A 740 16.32 15.08 -28.92
C GLN A 740 16.95 13.77 -28.44
N ASN A 741 17.06 13.57 -27.12
CA ASN A 741 17.66 12.38 -26.53
C ASN A 741 16.67 11.20 -26.44
N TYR A 742 15.39 11.47 -26.18
CA TYR A 742 14.35 10.46 -25.96
C TYR A 742 13.10 10.68 -26.84
N PRO A 743 13.22 10.72 -28.19
CA PRO A 743 12.17 11.20 -29.09
C PRO A 743 10.87 10.38 -29.09
N THR A 744 10.90 9.12 -28.65
CA THR A 744 9.72 8.25 -28.52
C THR A 744 9.08 8.26 -27.13
N SER A 745 9.65 9.01 -26.18
CA SER A 745 9.15 9.06 -24.80
C SER A 745 7.76 9.70 -24.72
N PRO A 746 6.85 9.19 -23.84
CA PRO A 746 5.61 9.88 -23.50
C PRO A 746 5.85 11.29 -22.95
N TRP A 747 6.98 11.49 -22.27
CA TRP A 747 7.42 12.77 -21.71
C TRP A 747 7.85 13.75 -22.81
N SER A 748 8.53 13.26 -23.85
CA SER A 748 8.86 14.05 -25.03
C SER A 748 7.62 14.51 -25.81
N TRP A 749 6.54 13.73 -25.81
CA TRP A 749 5.27 14.16 -26.40
C TRP A 749 4.56 15.24 -25.58
N LEU A 750 4.62 15.19 -24.24
CA LEU A 750 4.13 16.28 -23.38
C LEU A 750 4.99 17.54 -23.53
N ALA A 751 6.32 17.40 -23.56
CA ALA A 751 7.25 18.50 -23.82
C ALA A 751 7.01 19.15 -25.20
N TRP A 752 6.77 18.35 -26.24
CA TRP A 752 6.44 18.85 -27.57
C TRP A 752 5.12 19.61 -27.62
N ALA A 753 4.11 19.17 -26.85
CA ALA A 753 2.82 19.86 -26.76
C ALA A 753 2.96 21.29 -26.21
N ARG A 754 4.07 21.61 -25.54
CA ARG A 754 4.38 22.94 -24.96
C ARG A 754 5.22 23.84 -25.87
N LEU A 755 5.62 23.38 -27.05
CA LEU A 755 6.51 24.11 -27.94
C LEU A 755 5.79 24.52 -29.24
N ASP A 756 5.87 25.81 -29.61
CA ASP A 756 5.46 26.31 -30.92
C ASP A 756 6.68 26.79 -31.73
N PRO A 757 6.82 26.47 -33.03
CA PRO A 757 7.98 26.89 -33.80
C PRO A 757 7.87 28.36 -34.21
N VAL A 758 8.80 29.19 -33.73
CA VAL A 758 8.80 30.64 -33.96
C VAL A 758 8.76 30.97 -35.45
N THR A 759 7.75 31.73 -35.87
CA THR A 759 7.60 32.18 -37.26
C THR A 759 8.59 33.31 -37.60
N PRO A 760 9.28 33.26 -38.76
CA PRO A 760 10.33 34.21 -39.14
C PRO A 760 9.83 35.50 -39.81
#